data_AF-A0A5J5A6E8-F1
#
_entry.id   AF-A0A5J5A6E8-F1
#
_cell.length_a   1.000
_cell.length_b   1.000
_cell.length_c   1.000
_cell.angle_alpha   90.00
_cell.angle_beta   90.00
_cell.angle_gamma   90.00
#
_symmetry.space_group_name_H-M   'P 1'
#
loop_
_entity.id
_entity.type
_entity.pdbx_description
1 polymer ?
#
loop_
_entity_poly.entity_id
_entity_poly.type
_entity_poly.pdbx_seq_one_letter_code
_entity_poly.pdbx_strand_id
1 'polypeptide(L)'
;MGTLLKCYKPLFPIRLSLISSPRRLIHIHHRKIFTNHDRVFNNRTEFCCLGSLGQSQRLINEKSRSDINGNGAESMSSSELWLYNTMSKQKELFKPKVPGKVGMYVCGVTAYDLSHIGHARVYVTFDVLYRYLMHLGYQVNYVRNFTDVDDKIIARANELEEDPISLSRRYCEEFHQDMVHLHCLPPSVEPRVSDHMPQIIDMINQILDNGCAYRINGDVYFSVDKFPEYGRLSGRKLEDNRAGERVAVDSRKKNPADFALWKSAKEGEPFWESPWGPGRPGWHIECSAMSAAYLGYSFDIHGGGMDLVFPHHENEIAQSCAACDKSNISYWIHNGFVTIDSEKMSKSLGNFFTIRQVINLYHPLALRLFLIGTHYRSPINYSDVQLESASDRVFYIYQTLSDCEDVLSQHDETGRKDSIPPDTLNCINKFHEEVLTSMMDDLHTPVVLAALSDPLKTINDLLHTRKGKKQQLRIESLAALEKIIRNVLTIFGLMPTSYSEVLQQLREKALKRAKLTEGQVLQKIEERTTARKNKEYEQSDAIRKDLAAVGIALMDSPEGTTWRPAVPLALQEQQMVDWSRLPYDLLKAIANQIGEVEDFASFLGVCSSWRSAVAKQEWNPCVTQLPWLIMAESSGSSTKRGFYNIGKNKRYDLNVPETHGRRCWGSAIGWMFTVGIDFQTHLFNPLSHVRISLPPITTFEHHPDVTDPNSVRRGYSVQTEFVYRAYVMNGTGTGNDIVVMAIHGHFSTYLALARPGYESWVSLQDAGTSFGGTGFQDVVVFKDQIFAALFDGTLVLCEIEGPDPPKTSDYALPPFEVQGWERIYLVESAGELWMVSRTIRRGEGYELYYKTLGFVVYKFDFSARKWTQLLDLGDRTLFAGDSYSISLKAADVNCKTNNIYFTDDCWYYWEECELGGGHDMGIFNMETMTFDSHYLGDDCRSPFSPRTWITPRFA
;
A
#
# COMPACT_ATOMS: atom_id res chain seq x y z
N MET A 1 18.86 -31.59 -21.42
CA MET A 1 19.85 -30.98 -22.32
C MET A 1 19.74 -29.47 -22.08
N GLY A 2 20.62 -28.79 -21.33
CA GLY A 2 22.08 -28.69 -21.49
C GLY A 2 22.34 -27.45 -22.37
N THR A 3 22.94 -26.35 -21.91
CA THR A 3 23.72 -26.00 -20.70
C THR A 3 23.58 -24.48 -20.41
N LEU A 4 23.97 -23.87 -19.28
CA LEU A 4 24.84 -24.25 -18.13
C LEU A 4 24.45 -23.38 -16.90
N LEU A 5 24.63 -23.88 -15.66
CA LEU A 5 24.69 -23.04 -14.44
C LEU A 5 26.11 -22.52 -14.18
N LYS A 6 26.26 -21.36 -13.53
CA LYS A 6 27.36 -20.95 -12.60
C LYS A 6 27.19 -19.47 -12.22
N CYS A 7 27.47 -18.99 -11.00
CA CYS A 7 27.53 -19.58 -9.66
C CYS A 7 27.53 -18.42 -8.65
N TYR A 8 26.77 -18.50 -7.56
CA TYR A 8 26.94 -17.60 -6.40
C TYR A 8 28.22 -17.95 -5.61
N LYS A 9 28.90 -16.95 -5.04
CA LYS A 9 29.51 -17.04 -3.69
C LYS A 9 29.98 -15.67 -3.14
N PRO A 10 29.82 -15.38 -1.83
CA PRO A 10 30.26 -14.12 -1.18
C PRO A 10 31.54 -14.27 -0.30
N LEU A 11 31.97 -13.15 0.34
CA LEU A 11 32.62 -12.99 1.68
C LEU A 11 33.92 -12.10 1.74
N PHE A 12 33.79 -10.90 2.34
CA PHE A 12 34.74 -10.18 3.24
C PHE A 12 36.20 -9.82 2.76
N PRO A 13 37.09 -9.15 3.56
CA PRO A 13 37.10 -7.67 3.68
C PRO A 13 38.49 -6.96 3.67
N ILE A 14 38.47 -5.61 3.69
CA ILE A 14 39.47 -4.63 4.20
C ILE A 14 40.99 -4.88 3.98
N ARG A 15 41.67 -3.89 3.38
CA ARG A 15 43.06 -3.50 3.77
C ARG A 15 43.37 -2.03 3.48
N LEU A 16 44.01 -1.35 4.43
CA LEU A 16 44.63 -0.03 4.24
C LEU A 16 45.99 -0.15 3.52
N SER A 17 46.39 0.92 2.81
CA SER A 17 47.80 1.28 2.68
C SER A 17 47.99 2.81 2.55
N LEU A 18 49.06 3.31 3.18
CA LEU A 18 49.50 4.71 3.18
C LEU A 18 50.60 4.92 2.14
N ILE A 19 50.58 6.03 1.38
CA ILE A 19 51.78 6.63 0.78
C ILE A 19 51.75 8.16 0.96
N SER A 20 52.93 8.78 0.99
CA SER A 20 53.26 9.99 1.75
C SER A 20 53.70 11.21 0.91
N SER A 21 53.21 12.41 1.30
CA SER A 21 53.96 13.70 1.38
C SER A 21 54.56 14.31 0.07
N PRO A 22 55.22 15.51 0.07
CA PRO A 22 55.44 16.49 1.16
C PRO A 22 55.30 18.02 0.83
N ARG A 23 55.11 18.84 1.89
CA ARG A 23 55.65 20.24 2.10
C ARG A 23 55.14 21.37 1.14
N ARG A 24 55.11 22.68 1.48
CA ARG A 24 55.61 23.48 2.64
C ARG A 24 54.80 24.81 2.75
N LEU A 25 54.42 25.17 4.00
CA LEU A 25 54.57 26.49 4.67
C LEU A 25 54.79 27.79 3.85
N ILE A 26 53.96 28.82 4.10
CA ILE A 26 54.30 30.07 4.86
C ILE A 26 53.05 30.98 5.01
N HIS A 27 52.85 31.59 6.18
CA HIS A 27 51.87 32.67 6.46
C HIS A 27 52.50 34.05 6.28
N ILE A 28 51.69 35.11 6.05
CA ILE A 28 51.74 36.40 6.76
C ILE A 28 50.45 37.21 6.51
N HIS A 29 50.02 38.00 7.50
CA HIS A 29 48.85 38.89 7.49
C HIS A 29 49.04 40.18 6.68
N HIS A 30 47.94 40.86 6.32
CA HIS A 30 47.73 42.27 6.75
C HIS A 30 46.25 42.73 6.68
N ARG A 31 45.83 43.52 7.69
CA ARG A 31 44.55 44.28 7.73
C ARG A 31 44.66 45.62 6.98
N LYS A 32 43.53 46.17 6.50
CA LYS A 32 43.13 47.59 6.70
C LYS A 32 41.64 47.86 6.41
N ILE A 33 41.18 49.07 6.79
CA ILE A 33 39.78 49.53 6.97
C ILE A 33 39.57 50.85 6.18
N PHE A 34 38.32 51.34 6.10
CA PHE A 34 37.78 52.68 5.71
C PHE A 34 37.16 52.78 4.30
N THR A 35 36.06 53.51 3.98
CA THR A 35 34.82 54.03 4.63
C THR A 35 34.05 54.90 3.59
N ASN A 36 32.71 54.80 3.55
CA ASN A 36 31.65 55.82 3.29
C ASN A 36 31.56 56.77 2.06
N HIS A 37 30.27 57.13 1.80
CA HIS A 37 29.67 58.21 0.98
C HIS A 37 29.65 58.00 -0.56
N ASP A 38 28.61 58.37 -1.33
CA ASP A 38 27.56 59.41 -1.10
C ASP A 38 26.12 59.06 -1.58
N ARG A 39 25.14 59.96 -1.31
CA ARG A 39 23.71 59.89 -1.73
C ARG A 39 23.34 60.94 -2.79
N VAL A 40 22.46 60.61 -3.74
CA VAL A 40 21.53 61.57 -4.39
C VAL A 40 20.15 60.91 -4.63
N PHE A 41 19.06 61.67 -4.43
CA PHE A 41 17.66 61.24 -4.61
C PHE A 41 17.11 61.59 -6.01
N ASN A 42 16.17 60.78 -6.53
CA ASN A 42 14.92 61.33 -7.09
C ASN A 42 13.78 60.30 -7.18
N ASN A 43 12.54 60.78 -7.09
CA ASN A 43 11.34 59.95 -6.86
C ASN A 43 10.73 59.33 -8.13
N ARG A 44 10.23 58.09 -8.00
CA ARG A 44 8.99 57.62 -8.64
C ARG A 44 8.33 56.54 -7.78
N THR A 45 7.00 56.50 -7.81
CA THR A 45 6.16 55.67 -6.94
C THR A 45 6.02 54.25 -7.49
N GLU A 46 6.55 53.25 -6.77
CA GLU A 46 6.32 51.83 -7.06
C GLU A 46 5.79 51.11 -5.81
N PHE A 47 4.80 50.23 -6.01
CA PHE A 47 4.34 49.31 -4.98
C PHE A 47 5.41 48.24 -4.76
N CYS A 48 6.13 48.32 -3.64
CA CYS A 48 7.22 47.40 -3.33
C CYS A 48 6.95 46.65 -2.02
N CYS A 49 6.53 45.39 -2.14
CA CYS A 49 6.39 44.45 -1.02
C CYS A 49 7.40 43.29 -1.16
N LEU A 50 8.69 43.62 -1.15
CA LEU A 50 9.80 42.66 -1.04
C LEU A 50 10.82 43.19 -0.02
N GLY A 51 10.99 42.50 1.12
CA GLY A 51 11.99 42.96 2.08
C GLY A 51 12.03 42.40 3.51
N SER A 52 11.95 41.07 3.75
CA SER A 52 12.48 40.49 5.01
C SER A 52 12.68 38.95 5.05
N LEU A 53 13.11 38.30 3.96
CA LEU A 53 13.43 36.84 3.98
C LEU A 53 14.92 36.49 4.14
N GLY A 54 15.83 37.48 4.14
CA GLY A 54 17.28 37.27 4.10
C GLY A 54 18.04 37.20 5.44
N GLN A 55 17.40 37.38 6.60
CA GLN A 55 18.10 37.48 7.90
C GLN A 55 17.72 36.44 8.97
N SER A 56 16.57 35.77 8.87
CA SER A 56 16.13 34.84 9.93
C SER A 56 16.94 33.54 9.98
N GLN A 57 17.46 33.07 8.84
CA GLN A 57 18.09 31.74 8.72
C GLN A 57 19.50 31.61 9.33
N ARG A 58 20.12 32.71 9.81
CA ARG A 58 21.39 32.64 10.55
C ARG A 58 21.22 32.36 12.05
N LEU A 59 20.08 32.70 12.65
CA LEU A 59 19.91 32.66 14.11
C LEU A 59 19.71 31.25 14.69
N ILE A 60 19.40 30.26 13.84
CA ILE A 60 19.20 28.86 14.26
C ILE A 60 20.54 28.09 14.35
N ASN A 61 21.61 28.57 13.69
CA ASN A 61 22.88 27.84 13.55
C ASN A 61 24.06 28.35 14.41
N GLU A 62 23.86 29.33 15.30
CA GLU A 62 24.94 29.91 16.14
C GLU A 62 24.85 29.62 17.65
N LYS A 63 23.95 28.74 18.11
CA LYS A 63 23.81 28.37 19.54
C LYS A 63 24.10 26.91 19.91
N SER A 64 24.77 26.16 19.03
CA SER A 64 25.26 24.79 19.29
C SER A 64 26.80 24.66 19.22
N ARG A 65 27.54 25.77 19.36
CA ARG A 65 29.01 25.81 19.39
C ARG A 65 29.59 26.37 20.68
N SER A 66 29.32 25.68 21.78
CA SER A 66 30.16 25.67 22.98
C SER A 66 30.13 24.26 23.56
N ASP A 67 31.32 23.69 23.77
CA ASP A 67 31.58 22.37 24.36
C ASP A 67 31.08 21.15 23.58
N ILE A 68 31.97 20.58 22.76
CA ILE A 68 32.41 19.17 22.80
C ILE A 68 33.66 19.04 21.92
N ASN A 69 34.80 18.69 22.52
CA ASN A 69 35.95 18.16 21.79
C ASN A 69 35.73 16.66 21.56
N GLY A 70 35.48 16.24 20.32
CA GLY A 70 35.31 14.83 19.98
C GLY A 70 35.39 14.60 18.47
N ASN A 71 36.20 13.64 18.04
CA ASN A 71 36.30 13.27 16.62
C ASN A 71 35.00 12.60 16.16
N GLY A 72 34.29 13.24 15.24
CA GLY A 72 33.05 12.73 14.66
C GLY A 72 32.56 13.61 13.52
N ALA A 73 33.20 13.47 12.35
CA ALA A 73 32.72 14.12 11.13
C ALA A 73 31.59 13.28 10.51
N GLU A 74 30.43 13.27 11.17
CA GLU A 74 29.20 12.74 10.57
C GLU A 74 28.66 13.74 9.55
N SER A 75 28.53 13.29 8.31
CA SER A 75 27.99 14.09 7.22
C SER A 75 26.48 14.25 7.41
N MET A 76 26.02 15.50 7.56
CA MET A 76 24.65 15.80 7.15
C MET A 76 24.54 15.50 5.65
N SER A 77 23.67 14.55 5.31
CA SER A 77 23.36 14.19 3.92
C SER A 77 22.92 15.44 3.17
N SER A 78 23.72 15.86 2.19
CA SER A 78 23.27 16.78 1.15
C SER A 78 22.34 15.99 0.23
N SER A 79 21.10 15.80 0.66
CA SER A 79 20.11 15.05 -0.13
C SER A 79 19.90 15.74 -1.48
N GLU A 80 20.11 14.99 -2.55
CA GLU A 80 20.21 15.52 -3.91
C GLU A 80 18.89 15.41 -4.66
N LEU A 81 18.56 16.37 -5.54
CA LEU A 81 17.40 16.28 -6.42
C LEU A 81 17.67 15.32 -7.58
N TRP A 82 16.80 14.32 -7.77
CA TRP A 82 16.77 13.43 -8.92
C TRP A 82 15.53 13.73 -9.77
N LEU A 83 15.71 13.77 -11.10
CA LEU A 83 14.62 14.00 -12.06
C LEU A 83 14.68 12.93 -13.14
N TYR A 84 13.52 12.44 -13.60
CA TYR A 84 13.48 11.52 -14.72
C TYR A 84 13.77 12.24 -16.05
N ASN A 85 14.85 11.85 -16.69
CA ASN A 85 15.25 12.40 -17.98
C ASN A 85 14.71 11.50 -19.10
N THR A 86 13.85 12.05 -19.96
CA THR A 86 13.23 11.31 -21.06
C THR A 86 14.25 10.85 -22.09
N MET A 87 15.34 11.61 -22.26
CA MET A 87 16.44 11.28 -23.19
C MET A 87 17.14 9.96 -22.83
N SER A 88 17.44 9.75 -21.54
CA SER A 88 18.13 8.55 -21.05
C SER A 88 17.19 7.49 -20.45
N LYS A 89 15.91 7.83 -20.29
CA LYS A 89 14.83 6.96 -19.78
C LYS A 89 15.04 6.48 -18.34
N GLN A 90 15.80 7.22 -17.54
CA GLN A 90 16.12 6.93 -16.14
C GLN A 90 16.04 8.18 -15.26
N LYS A 91 16.01 8.00 -13.93
CA LYS A 91 16.18 9.10 -12.97
C LYS A 91 17.65 9.49 -12.92
N GLU A 92 17.92 10.79 -13.02
CA GLU A 92 19.26 11.36 -13.03
C GLU A 92 19.39 12.45 -11.98
N LEU A 93 20.54 12.48 -11.33
CA LEU A 93 20.94 13.56 -10.42
C LEU A 93 20.93 14.90 -11.17
N PHE A 94 20.10 15.83 -10.70
CA PHE A 94 19.97 17.17 -11.27
C PHE A 94 21.22 18.02 -11.01
N LYS A 95 21.89 18.43 -12.08
CA LYS A 95 23.06 19.28 -12.06
C LYS A 95 22.87 20.42 -13.06
N PRO A 96 22.68 21.66 -12.61
CA PRO A 96 22.62 22.79 -13.52
C PRO A 96 23.98 23.01 -14.20
N LYS A 97 23.96 23.43 -15.47
CA LYS A 97 25.13 23.82 -16.26
C LYS A 97 25.89 24.98 -15.62
N VAL A 98 25.18 25.88 -14.93
CA VAL A 98 25.75 26.99 -14.16
C VAL A 98 25.35 26.82 -12.69
N PRO A 99 26.29 26.61 -11.75
CA PRO A 99 25.97 26.44 -10.33
C PRO A 99 25.06 27.56 -9.79
N GLY A 100 23.95 27.15 -9.16
CA GLY A 100 22.96 28.07 -8.59
C GLY A 100 21.96 28.70 -9.58
N LYS A 101 22.05 28.40 -10.88
CA LYS A 101 21.12 28.93 -11.90
C LYS A 101 20.49 27.82 -12.74
N VAL A 102 19.26 28.01 -13.19
CA VAL A 102 18.56 27.03 -14.05
C VAL A 102 17.86 27.76 -15.20
N GLY A 103 18.19 27.40 -16.44
CA GLY A 103 17.42 27.76 -17.63
C GLY A 103 16.37 26.69 -17.93
N MET A 104 15.09 27.04 -17.86
CA MET A 104 13.97 26.12 -18.09
C MET A 104 13.05 26.64 -19.20
N TYR A 105 12.87 25.86 -20.25
CA TYR A 105 11.87 26.13 -21.30
C TYR A 105 10.71 25.13 -21.18
N VAL A 106 9.46 25.60 -21.31
CA VAL A 106 8.28 24.73 -21.36
C VAL A 106 7.39 25.14 -22.51
N CYS A 107 7.03 24.19 -23.37
CA CYS A 107 6.21 24.49 -24.55
C CYS A 107 4.82 25.05 -24.21
N GLY A 108 4.47 26.10 -24.94
CA GLY A 108 3.24 26.87 -24.80
C GLY A 108 1.97 26.21 -25.35
N VAL A 109 0.88 26.97 -25.30
CA VAL A 109 -0.37 26.63 -25.99
C VAL A 109 -0.42 27.25 -27.38
N THR A 110 -1.08 26.56 -28.31
CA THR A 110 -1.61 27.21 -29.53
C THR A 110 -2.84 28.02 -29.16
N ALA A 111 -2.72 29.35 -29.26
CA ALA A 111 -3.75 30.29 -28.82
C ALA A 111 -4.87 30.45 -29.85
N TYR A 112 -5.72 29.42 -30.03
CA TYR A 112 -6.90 29.48 -30.91
C TYR A 112 -8.23 29.24 -30.18
N ASP A 113 -8.19 28.77 -28.93
CA ASP A 113 -9.38 28.38 -28.15
C ASP A 113 -9.03 28.27 -26.65
N LEU A 114 -10.04 28.14 -25.80
CA LEU A 114 -9.89 27.97 -24.34
C LEU A 114 -9.08 26.73 -23.96
N SER A 115 -8.40 26.82 -22.83
CA SER A 115 -7.56 25.73 -22.32
C SER A 115 -8.36 24.64 -21.61
N HIS A 116 -7.88 23.40 -21.74
CA HIS A 116 -8.49 22.21 -21.16
C HIS A 116 -7.63 21.59 -20.06
N ILE A 117 -8.19 20.61 -19.34
CA ILE A 117 -7.51 19.96 -18.19
C ILE A 117 -6.13 19.40 -18.57
N GLY A 118 -5.95 18.91 -19.80
CA GLY A 118 -4.63 18.54 -20.33
C GLY A 118 -3.58 19.65 -20.25
N HIS A 119 -3.94 20.91 -20.56
CA HIS A 119 -3.05 22.07 -20.41
C HIS A 119 -2.82 22.38 -18.92
N ALA A 120 -3.88 22.33 -18.10
CA ALA A 120 -3.76 22.54 -16.66
C ALA A 120 -2.77 21.56 -16.01
N ARG A 121 -2.79 20.28 -16.40
CA ARG A 121 -1.84 19.26 -15.95
C ARG A 121 -0.40 19.62 -16.28
N VAL A 122 -0.13 20.09 -17.49
CA VAL A 122 1.21 20.56 -17.91
C VAL A 122 1.65 21.72 -17.02
N TYR A 123 0.89 22.83 -17.00
CA TYR A 123 1.35 24.06 -16.35
C TYR A 123 1.34 24.01 -14.82
N VAL A 124 0.46 23.21 -14.20
CA VAL A 124 0.54 22.94 -12.75
C VAL A 124 1.76 22.07 -12.41
N THR A 125 2.11 21.09 -13.24
CA THR A 125 3.35 20.28 -13.06
C THR A 125 4.59 21.16 -13.10
N PHE A 126 4.73 21.98 -14.15
CA PHE A 126 5.92 22.82 -14.31
C PHE A 126 5.96 24.01 -13.32
N ASP A 127 4.81 24.49 -12.84
CA ASP A 127 4.76 25.43 -11.72
C ASP A 127 5.23 24.80 -10.40
N VAL A 128 4.90 23.55 -10.10
CA VAL A 128 5.45 22.84 -8.92
C VAL A 128 6.97 22.65 -9.06
N LEU A 129 7.49 22.27 -10.23
CA LEU A 129 8.93 22.19 -10.48
C LEU A 129 9.60 23.56 -10.31
N TYR A 130 9.04 24.62 -10.89
CA TYR A 130 9.54 26.00 -10.77
C TYR A 130 9.62 26.47 -9.32
N ARG A 131 8.51 26.30 -8.57
CA ARG A 131 8.44 26.60 -7.14
C ARG A 131 9.42 25.80 -6.31
N TYR A 132 9.61 24.51 -6.61
CA TYR A 132 10.53 23.66 -5.87
C TYR A 132 12.00 23.99 -6.16
N LEU A 133 12.37 24.28 -7.41
CA LEU A 133 13.72 24.76 -7.74
C LEU A 133 14.05 26.09 -7.04
N MET A 134 13.10 27.03 -6.99
CA MET A 134 13.26 28.27 -6.21
C MET A 134 13.35 27.99 -4.69
N HIS A 135 12.60 27.03 -4.16
CA HIS A 135 12.68 26.60 -2.76
C HIS A 135 14.05 26.00 -2.40
N LEU A 136 14.69 25.27 -3.34
CA LEU A 136 16.07 24.79 -3.23
C LEU A 136 17.12 25.91 -3.38
N GLY A 137 16.71 27.16 -3.61
CA GLY A 137 17.58 28.33 -3.71
C GLY A 137 18.16 28.61 -5.10
N TYR A 138 17.67 27.95 -6.15
CA TYR A 138 18.11 28.23 -7.52
C TYR A 138 17.53 29.54 -8.06
N GLN A 139 18.36 30.32 -8.77
CA GLN A 139 17.87 31.38 -9.66
C GLN A 139 17.38 30.75 -10.96
N VAL A 140 16.07 30.60 -11.12
CA VAL A 140 15.46 29.97 -12.29
C VAL A 140 15.01 31.03 -13.30
N ASN A 141 15.48 30.94 -14.54
CA ASN A 141 14.95 31.66 -15.70
C ASN A 141 13.97 30.73 -16.43
N TYR A 142 12.67 30.91 -16.19
CA TYR A 142 11.60 30.11 -16.77
C TYR A 142 11.04 30.82 -18.02
N VAL A 143 11.04 30.14 -19.16
CA VAL A 143 10.51 30.63 -20.45
C VAL A 143 9.36 29.71 -20.89
N ARG A 144 8.24 30.29 -21.31
CA ARG A 144 7.11 29.57 -21.93
C ARG A 144 6.55 30.38 -23.09
N ASN A 145 6.58 29.84 -24.30
CA ASN A 145 6.07 30.58 -25.46
C ASN A 145 4.53 30.64 -25.52
N PHE A 146 4.03 31.44 -26.47
CA PHE A 146 2.72 31.25 -27.08
C PHE A 146 2.91 30.95 -28.56
N THR A 147 2.31 29.87 -29.05
CA THR A 147 2.14 29.65 -30.49
C THR A 147 0.95 30.50 -30.93
N ASP A 148 1.21 31.71 -31.39
CA ASP A 148 0.19 32.69 -31.82
C ASP A 148 0.09 32.84 -33.35
N VAL A 149 0.82 31.99 -34.09
CA VAL A 149 0.79 31.82 -35.55
C VAL A 149 0.76 30.31 -35.88
N ASP A 150 -0.40 29.76 -36.27
CA ASP A 150 -0.55 28.35 -36.66
C ASP A 150 -1.72 28.14 -37.64
N ASP A 151 -1.72 27.01 -38.36
CA ASP A 151 -2.83 26.58 -39.23
C ASP A 151 -4.17 26.55 -38.49
N LYS A 152 -4.21 26.15 -37.21
CA LYS A 152 -5.45 26.13 -36.39
C LYS A 152 -5.97 27.52 -36.04
N ILE A 153 -5.06 28.48 -35.83
CA ILE A 153 -5.44 29.86 -35.54
C ILE A 153 -6.07 30.49 -36.78
N ILE A 154 -5.44 30.30 -37.94
CA ILE A 154 -5.97 30.77 -39.23
C ILE A 154 -7.35 30.13 -39.52
N ALA A 155 -7.47 28.81 -39.37
CA ALA A 155 -8.75 28.11 -39.55
C ALA A 155 -9.84 28.65 -38.62
N ARG A 156 -9.53 28.82 -37.33
CA ARG A 156 -10.50 29.30 -36.32
C ARG A 156 -10.86 30.78 -36.49
N ALA A 157 -9.93 31.60 -36.96
CA ALA A 157 -10.17 33.00 -37.30
C ALA A 157 -11.10 33.14 -38.50
N ASN A 158 -10.90 32.32 -39.54
CA ASN A 158 -11.80 32.24 -40.69
C ASN A 158 -13.21 31.75 -40.30
N GLU A 159 -13.34 30.80 -39.36
CA GLU A 159 -14.63 30.35 -38.82
C GLU A 159 -15.39 31.44 -38.04
N LEU A 160 -14.69 32.43 -37.48
CA LEU A 160 -15.25 33.49 -36.64
C LEU A 160 -15.26 34.87 -37.33
N GLU A 161 -14.81 34.95 -38.58
CA GLU A 161 -14.65 36.20 -39.34
C GLU A 161 -13.79 37.26 -38.60
N GLU A 162 -12.77 36.81 -37.86
CA GLU A 162 -11.84 37.63 -37.06
C GLU A 162 -10.42 37.65 -37.67
N ASP A 163 -9.61 38.66 -37.36
CA ASP A 163 -8.17 38.66 -37.67
C ASP A 163 -7.42 37.59 -36.84
N PRO A 164 -6.58 36.72 -37.45
CA PRO A 164 -5.85 35.66 -36.74
C PRO A 164 -5.00 36.14 -35.56
N ILE A 165 -4.34 37.29 -35.67
CA ILE A 165 -3.46 37.83 -34.61
C ILE A 165 -4.26 38.43 -33.45
N SER A 166 -5.42 39.02 -33.75
CA SER A 166 -6.36 39.52 -32.76
C SER A 166 -7.01 38.37 -31.98
N LEU A 167 -7.43 37.32 -32.69
CA LEU A 167 -7.95 36.09 -32.09
C LEU A 167 -6.91 35.44 -31.18
N SER A 168 -5.66 35.30 -31.64
CA SER A 168 -4.63 34.66 -30.83
C SER A 168 -4.22 35.49 -29.61
N ARG A 169 -4.11 36.81 -29.76
CA ARG A 169 -3.91 37.73 -28.61
C ARG A 169 -5.00 37.55 -27.56
N ARG A 170 -6.27 37.49 -27.96
CA ARG A 170 -7.40 37.24 -27.06
C ARG A 170 -7.24 35.92 -26.32
N TYR A 171 -6.93 34.81 -27.00
CA TYR A 171 -6.75 33.51 -26.33
C TYR A 171 -5.49 33.41 -25.45
N CYS A 172 -4.44 34.21 -25.70
CA CYS A 172 -3.34 34.37 -24.75
C CYS A 172 -3.82 34.98 -23.42
N GLU A 173 -4.65 36.03 -23.48
CA GLU A 173 -5.24 36.67 -22.29
C GLU A 173 -6.20 35.73 -21.55
N GLU A 174 -7.04 34.98 -22.27
CA GLU A 174 -7.92 33.95 -21.68
C GLU A 174 -7.12 32.84 -20.97
N PHE A 175 -5.99 32.44 -21.54
CA PHE A 175 -5.07 31.48 -20.93
C PHE A 175 -4.40 32.06 -19.68
N HIS A 176 -3.99 33.33 -19.67
CA HIS A 176 -3.46 33.99 -18.47
C HIS A 176 -4.46 33.97 -17.33
N GLN A 177 -5.73 34.25 -17.59
CA GLN A 177 -6.80 34.14 -16.59
C GLN A 177 -6.93 32.70 -16.07
N ASP A 178 -6.91 31.69 -16.94
CA ASP A 178 -6.96 30.27 -16.53
C ASP A 178 -5.75 29.87 -15.66
N MET A 179 -4.56 30.38 -15.95
CA MET A 179 -3.34 30.15 -15.14
C MET A 179 -3.38 30.85 -13.79
N VAL A 180 -3.94 32.06 -13.71
CA VAL A 180 -4.17 32.79 -12.46
C VAL A 180 -5.17 32.03 -11.57
N HIS A 181 -6.29 31.55 -12.12
CA HIS A 181 -7.22 30.70 -11.36
C HIS A 181 -6.53 29.45 -10.80
N LEU A 182 -5.60 28.84 -11.54
CA LEU A 182 -4.83 27.68 -11.10
C LEU A 182 -3.63 28.02 -10.19
N HIS A 183 -3.45 29.28 -9.77
CA HIS A 183 -2.33 29.75 -8.95
C HIS A 183 -0.95 29.41 -9.54
N CYS A 184 -0.84 29.27 -10.86
CA CYS A 184 0.46 29.12 -11.53
C CYS A 184 1.20 30.45 -11.53
N LEU A 185 2.48 30.45 -11.17
CA LEU A 185 3.32 31.64 -11.28
C LEU A 185 3.53 31.99 -12.76
N PRO A 186 3.64 33.29 -13.10
CA PRO A 186 4.11 33.68 -14.41
C PRO A 186 5.56 33.19 -14.61
N PRO A 187 5.91 32.72 -15.81
CA PRO A 187 7.30 32.49 -16.18
C PRO A 187 8.07 33.83 -16.22
N SER A 188 9.39 33.75 -16.24
CA SER A 188 10.29 34.91 -16.36
C SER A 188 10.14 35.60 -17.72
N VAL A 189 9.79 34.87 -18.78
CA VAL A 189 9.57 35.38 -20.15
C VAL A 189 8.47 34.59 -20.86
N GLU A 190 7.57 35.28 -21.59
CA GLU A 190 6.59 34.66 -22.51
C GLU A 190 6.72 35.16 -23.96
N PRO A 191 7.60 34.53 -24.76
CA PRO A 191 7.78 34.95 -26.16
C PRO A 191 6.63 34.49 -27.06
N ARG A 192 6.30 35.31 -28.04
CA ARG A 192 5.28 35.06 -29.06
C ARG A 192 5.94 34.77 -30.41
N VAL A 193 5.35 33.91 -31.22
CA VAL A 193 5.90 33.56 -32.55
C VAL A 193 5.89 34.78 -33.47
N SER A 194 4.84 35.60 -33.42
CA SER A 194 4.73 36.85 -34.20
C SER A 194 5.93 37.79 -34.01
N ASP A 195 6.49 37.81 -32.80
CA ASP A 195 7.50 38.77 -32.36
C ASP A 195 8.94 38.25 -32.58
N HIS A 196 9.09 36.96 -32.97
CA HIS A 196 10.37 36.25 -33.07
C HIS A 196 10.71 35.77 -34.50
N MET A 197 9.99 36.28 -35.51
CA MET A 197 10.25 35.95 -36.92
C MET A 197 11.70 36.17 -37.37
N PRO A 198 12.43 37.24 -36.96
CA PRO A 198 13.84 37.39 -37.32
C PRO A 198 14.74 36.24 -36.83
N GLN A 199 14.55 35.78 -35.59
CA GLN A 199 15.30 34.68 -34.99
C GLN A 199 14.96 33.35 -35.65
N ILE A 200 13.69 33.14 -36.01
CA ILE A 200 13.25 31.97 -36.75
C ILE A 200 13.89 31.94 -38.16
N ILE A 201 13.85 33.06 -38.89
CA ILE A 201 14.44 33.16 -40.23
C ILE A 201 15.96 32.94 -40.17
N ASP A 202 16.66 33.51 -39.18
CA ASP A 202 18.08 33.29 -38.95
C ASP A 202 18.42 31.81 -38.70
N MET A 203 17.67 31.14 -37.80
CA MET A 203 17.86 29.71 -37.55
C MET A 203 17.62 28.84 -38.79
N ILE A 204 16.61 29.14 -39.61
CA ILE A 204 16.35 28.40 -40.85
C ILE A 204 17.48 28.62 -41.87
N ASN A 205 18.06 29.83 -41.96
CA ASN A 205 19.26 30.05 -42.77
C ASN A 205 20.43 29.21 -42.27
N GLN A 206 20.69 29.16 -40.96
CA GLN A 206 21.75 28.32 -40.38
C GLN A 206 21.56 26.82 -40.72
N ILE A 207 20.33 26.30 -40.63
CA ILE A 207 20.02 24.89 -41.00
C ILE A 207 20.20 24.65 -42.52
N LEU A 208 19.88 25.63 -43.36
CA LEU A 208 20.09 25.57 -44.81
C LEU A 208 21.59 25.59 -45.18
N ASP A 209 22.35 26.51 -44.58
CA ASP A 209 23.78 26.68 -44.82
C ASP A 209 24.59 25.46 -44.35
N ASN A 210 24.16 24.83 -43.26
CA ASN A 210 24.69 23.55 -42.77
C ASN A 210 24.18 22.32 -43.57
N GLY A 211 23.42 22.52 -44.66
CA GLY A 211 23.00 21.47 -45.58
C GLY A 211 21.94 20.49 -45.04
N CYS A 212 21.25 20.86 -43.97
CA CYS A 212 20.25 20.02 -43.28
C CYS A 212 18.80 20.32 -43.71
N ALA A 213 18.57 21.36 -44.50
CA ALA A 213 17.27 21.71 -45.06
C ALA A 213 17.30 21.87 -46.59
N TYR A 214 16.12 21.91 -47.21
CA TYR A 214 15.97 22.19 -48.64
C TYR A 214 14.68 22.98 -48.93
N ARG A 215 14.67 23.67 -50.09
CA ARG A 215 13.55 24.51 -50.54
C ARG A 215 12.73 23.80 -51.62
N ILE A 216 11.40 23.95 -51.60
CA ILE A 216 10.48 23.54 -52.68
C ILE A 216 9.40 24.60 -52.83
N ASN A 217 9.34 25.28 -53.97
CA ASN A 217 8.26 26.21 -54.36
C ASN A 217 7.86 27.26 -53.28
N GLY A 218 8.84 27.76 -52.50
CA GLY A 218 8.63 28.72 -51.41
C GLY A 218 8.55 28.09 -50.01
N ASP A 219 8.24 26.79 -49.93
CA ASP A 219 8.33 26.02 -48.68
C ASP A 219 9.80 25.65 -48.37
N VAL A 220 10.14 25.55 -47.08
CA VAL A 220 11.44 25.04 -46.61
C VAL A 220 11.20 23.86 -45.68
N TYR A 221 11.84 22.73 -45.97
CA TYR A 221 11.74 21.49 -45.19
C TYR A 221 13.06 21.10 -44.56
N PHE A 222 13.01 20.57 -43.34
CA PHE A 222 14.12 19.86 -42.70
C PHE A 222 14.26 18.48 -43.34
N SER A 223 15.50 18.05 -43.61
CA SER A 223 15.78 16.72 -44.16
C SER A 223 16.17 15.77 -43.04
N VAL A 224 15.28 14.85 -42.64
CA VAL A 224 15.57 13.93 -41.51
C VAL A 224 16.74 13.00 -41.80
N ASP A 225 16.97 12.65 -43.08
CA ASP A 225 18.11 11.84 -43.53
C ASP A 225 19.47 12.53 -43.31
N LYS A 226 19.48 13.85 -43.03
CA LYS A 226 20.68 14.61 -42.67
C LYS A 226 20.96 14.63 -41.17
N PHE A 227 20.09 14.06 -40.34
CA PHE A 227 20.27 13.97 -38.89
C PHE A 227 20.17 12.50 -38.44
N PRO A 228 21.28 11.72 -38.48
CA PRO A 228 21.27 10.28 -38.20
C PRO A 228 20.77 9.88 -36.79
N GLU A 229 20.77 10.82 -35.85
CA GLU A 229 20.28 10.61 -34.48
C GLU A 229 18.77 10.92 -34.30
N TYR A 230 18.05 11.18 -35.40
CA TYR A 230 16.62 11.47 -35.35
C TYR A 230 15.81 10.29 -34.80
N GLY A 231 15.03 10.54 -33.74
CA GLY A 231 14.31 9.50 -32.99
C GLY A 231 14.95 9.16 -31.65
N ARG A 232 16.08 9.78 -31.26
CA ARG A 232 16.78 9.50 -30.00
C ARG A 232 15.96 9.80 -28.75
N LEU A 233 15.13 10.86 -28.73
CA LEU A 233 14.32 11.22 -27.56
C LEU A 233 13.15 10.26 -27.38
N SER A 234 12.41 10.01 -28.46
CA SER A 234 11.26 9.11 -28.48
C SER A 234 11.65 7.63 -28.41
N GLY A 235 12.84 7.27 -28.90
CA GLY A 235 13.29 5.90 -29.14
C GLY A 235 12.61 5.20 -30.31
N ARG A 236 11.96 5.95 -31.21
CA ARG A 236 11.40 5.42 -32.47
C ARG A 236 12.51 5.22 -33.50
N LYS A 237 12.44 4.16 -34.30
CA LYS A 237 13.33 4.04 -35.45
C LYS A 237 12.80 4.85 -36.62
N LEU A 238 13.69 5.32 -37.50
CA LEU A 238 13.32 5.92 -38.79
C LEU A 238 12.41 5.00 -39.63
N GLU A 239 12.58 3.68 -39.49
CA GLU A 239 11.77 2.63 -40.13
C GLU A 239 10.30 2.63 -39.66
N ASP A 240 10.06 2.98 -38.39
CA ASP A 240 8.74 3.05 -37.75
C ASP A 240 8.02 4.37 -38.09
N ASN A 241 8.76 5.40 -38.52
CA ASN A 241 8.26 6.74 -38.83
C ASN A 241 7.58 6.84 -40.21
N ARG A 242 6.89 5.78 -40.65
CA ARG A 242 6.02 5.85 -41.84
C ARG A 242 4.91 6.87 -41.58
N ALA A 243 4.88 7.94 -42.36
CA ALA A 243 3.90 9.01 -42.23
C ALA A 243 2.47 8.47 -42.48
N GLY A 244 1.69 8.31 -41.40
CA GLY A 244 0.31 7.86 -41.46
C GLY A 244 -0.41 8.13 -40.14
N GLU A 245 -1.37 9.07 -40.19
CA GLU A 245 -2.68 9.07 -39.49
C GLU A 245 -3.29 10.47 -39.32
N ARG A 246 -2.50 11.57 -39.40
CA ARG A 246 -3.02 12.94 -39.11
C ARG A 246 -2.81 14.03 -40.17
N VAL A 247 -1.96 13.84 -41.17
CA VAL A 247 -1.76 14.81 -42.27
C VAL A 247 -1.57 14.05 -43.58
N ALA A 248 -2.12 14.57 -44.68
CA ALA A 248 -1.88 14.02 -46.01
C ALA A 248 -0.37 14.06 -46.34
N VAL A 249 0.16 12.96 -46.89
CA VAL A 249 1.57 12.89 -47.28
C VAL A 249 1.79 13.79 -48.49
N ASP A 250 2.49 14.90 -48.29
CA ASP A 250 2.93 15.78 -49.37
C ASP A 250 3.97 15.06 -50.23
N SER A 251 3.56 14.62 -51.41
CA SER A 251 4.37 13.86 -52.35
C SER A 251 5.55 14.65 -52.94
N ARG A 252 5.66 15.95 -52.66
CA ARG A 252 6.81 16.79 -53.04
C ARG A 252 8.02 16.57 -52.13
N LYS A 253 7.84 16.06 -50.90
CA LYS A 253 8.93 15.84 -49.94
C LYS A 253 9.89 14.76 -50.43
N LYS A 254 11.18 14.92 -50.12
CA LYS A 254 12.22 13.92 -50.42
C LYS A 254 12.07 12.68 -49.53
N ASN A 255 11.74 12.87 -48.26
CA ASN A 255 11.39 11.81 -47.33
C ASN A 255 10.02 12.13 -46.68
N PRO A 256 9.07 11.17 -46.56
CA PRO A 256 7.77 11.41 -45.93
C PRO A 256 7.84 11.96 -44.50
N ALA A 257 8.91 11.66 -43.76
CA ALA A 257 9.16 12.14 -42.41
C ALA A 257 9.76 13.56 -42.33
N ASP A 258 10.17 14.16 -43.46
CA ASP A 258 10.62 15.55 -43.51
C ASP A 258 9.50 16.50 -43.04
N PHE A 259 9.85 17.52 -42.25
CA PHE A 259 8.88 18.46 -41.67
C PHE A 259 9.18 19.90 -42.09
N ALA A 260 8.13 20.74 -42.13
CA ALA A 260 8.26 22.12 -42.57
C ALA A 260 8.98 22.98 -41.52
N LEU A 261 9.96 23.74 -41.97
CA LEU A 261 10.59 24.85 -41.25
C LEU A 261 9.88 26.17 -41.60
N TRP A 262 9.58 26.36 -42.89
CA TRP A 262 8.83 27.49 -43.42
C TRP A 262 7.75 26.98 -44.38
N LYS A 263 6.55 27.54 -44.30
CA LYS A 263 5.44 27.30 -45.20
C LYS A 263 5.20 28.58 -46.00
N SER A 264 5.13 28.45 -47.32
CA SER A 264 4.67 29.54 -48.19
C SER A 264 3.23 29.93 -47.87
N ALA A 265 2.93 31.23 -47.93
CA ALA A 265 1.59 31.73 -47.64
C ALA A 265 0.61 31.39 -48.77
N LYS A 266 -0.62 30.99 -48.42
CA LYS A 266 -1.72 30.93 -49.38
C LYS A 266 -2.39 32.29 -49.52
N GLU A 267 -3.13 32.49 -50.60
CA GLU A 267 -3.93 33.69 -50.79
C GLU A 267 -4.90 33.91 -49.61
N GLY A 268 -4.83 35.09 -49.00
CA GLY A 268 -5.61 35.46 -47.81
C GLY A 268 -5.06 34.99 -46.45
N GLU A 269 -4.00 34.16 -46.39
CA GLU A 269 -3.36 33.81 -45.11
C GLU A 269 -2.41 34.93 -44.62
N PRO A 270 -2.27 35.14 -43.30
CA PRO A 270 -1.27 36.05 -42.75
C PRO A 270 0.15 35.55 -43.04
N PHE A 271 1.06 36.48 -43.37
CA PHE A 271 2.42 36.17 -43.80
C PHE A 271 3.44 37.19 -43.32
N TRP A 272 4.71 36.76 -43.36
CA TRP A 272 5.90 37.57 -43.14
C TRP A 272 6.85 37.40 -44.33
N GLU A 273 7.61 38.45 -44.63
CA GLU A 273 8.65 38.41 -45.66
C GLU A 273 9.84 37.55 -45.23
N SER A 274 10.40 36.78 -46.17
CA SER A 274 11.56 35.92 -45.91
C SER A 274 12.44 35.75 -47.16
N PRO A 275 13.68 35.23 -47.01
CA PRO A 275 14.55 34.87 -48.14
C PRO A 275 13.99 33.78 -49.09
N TRP A 276 12.81 33.23 -48.79
CA TRP A 276 12.12 32.18 -49.53
C TRP A 276 10.78 32.66 -50.12
N GLY A 277 10.43 33.93 -49.91
CA GLY A 277 9.13 34.53 -50.25
C GLY A 277 8.20 34.68 -49.04
N PRO A 278 7.00 35.26 -49.25
CA PRO A 278 6.02 35.45 -48.19
C PRO A 278 5.54 34.11 -47.63
N GLY A 279 5.56 33.99 -46.30
CA GLY A 279 5.19 32.75 -45.63
C GLY A 279 5.16 32.89 -44.11
N ARG A 280 5.27 31.75 -43.44
CA ARG A 280 5.12 31.62 -41.98
C ARG A 280 5.85 30.38 -41.47
N PRO A 281 6.24 30.33 -40.19
CA PRO A 281 6.98 29.21 -39.64
C PRO A 281 6.18 27.90 -39.62
N GLY A 282 6.91 26.78 -39.61
CA GLY A 282 6.37 25.50 -39.15
C GLY A 282 6.39 25.40 -37.63
N TRP A 283 5.40 24.72 -37.05
CA TRP A 283 5.18 24.64 -35.59
C TRP A 283 6.41 24.24 -34.74
N HIS A 284 7.41 23.55 -35.30
CA HIS A 284 8.58 23.11 -34.55
C HIS A 284 9.66 24.21 -34.43
N ILE A 285 9.90 24.98 -35.50
CA ILE A 285 11.07 25.88 -35.56
C ILE A 285 10.95 27.05 -34.57
N GLU A 286 9.71 27.40 -34.22
CA GLU A 286 9.40 28.48 -33.28
C GLU A 286 10.02 28.21 -31.89
N CYS A 287 9.89 27.00 -31.36
CA CYS A 287 10.33 26.65 -30.02
C CYS A 287 11.87 26.52 -29.96
N SER A 288 12.51 25.96 -30.99
CA SER A 288 13.98 26.00 -31.13
C SER A 288 14.50 27.43 -31.17
N ALA A 289 13.93 28.30 -32.02
CA ALA A 289 14.39 29.68 -32.17
C ALA A 289 14.18 30.52 -30.91
N MET A 290 13.01 30.43 -30.27
CA MET A 290 12.70 31.17 -29.04
C MET A 290 13.49 30.65 -27.84
N SER A 291 13.63 29.32 -27.65
CA SER A 291 14.44 28.78 -26.57
C SER A 291 15.91 29.17 -26.70
N ALA A 292 16.48 29.09 -27.92
CA ALA A 292 17.84 29.55 -28.20
C ALA A 292 18.02 31.06 -27.98
N ALA A 293 17.03 31.90 -28.30
CA ALA A 293 17.11 33.34 -28.10
C ALA A 293 17.19 33.76 -26.62
N TYR A 294 16.50 33.07 -25.71
CA TYR A 294 16.44 33.43 -24.28
C TYR A 294 17.37 32.62 -23.37
N LEU A 295 17.69 31.38 -23.74
CA LEU A 295 18.49 30.46 -22.92
C LEU A 295 19.79 30.02 -23.61
N GLY A 296 19.99 30.38 -24.88
CA GLY A 296 21.07 29.86 -25.72
C GLY A 296 20.81 28.42 -26.18
N TYR A 297 21.66 27.91 -27.06
CA TYR A 297 21.57 26.53 -27.58
C TYR A 297 21.82 25.43 -26.53
N SER A 298 22.22 25.77 -25.30
CA SER A 298 22.59 24.80 -24.25
C SER A 298 22.07 25.23 -22.89
N PHE A 299 20.91 24.70 -22.49
CA PHE A 299 20.21 25.02 -21.24
C PHE A 299 19.76 23.77 -20.47
N ASP A 300 19.27 23.95 -19.25
CA ASP A 300 19.14 22.86 -18.28
C ASP A 300 17.92 21.96 -18.55
N ILE A 301 16.71 22.53 -18.58
CA ILE A 301 15.46 21.78 -18.59
C ILE A 301 14.59 22.18 -19.79
N HIS A 302 14.12 21.21 -20.57
CA HIS A 302 13.03 21.38 -21.52
C HIS A 302 11.83 20.54 -21.10
N GLY A 303 10.64 21.16 -21.02
CA GLY A 303 9.41 20.57 -20.49
C GLY A 303 8.22 20.58 -21.46
N GLY A 304 7.34 19.59 -21.35
CA GLY A 304 6.05 19.58 -22.05
C GLY A 304 5.14 18.40 -21.70
N GLY A 305 4.03 18.25 -22.43
CA GLY A 305 3.18 17.06 -22.36
C GLY A 305 3.85 15.85 -23.04
N MET A 306 3.49 14.63 -22.64
CA MET A 306 3.99 13.38 -23.24
C MET A 306 3.77 13.28 -24.77
N ASP A 307 2.79 13.97 -25.33
CA ASP A 307 2.56 14.06 -26.78
C ASP A 307 3.49 15.02 -27.52
N LEU A 308 4.24 15.87 -26.80
CA LEU A 308 5.27 16.70 -27.42
C LEU A 308 6.59 15.94 -27.63
N VAL A 309 6.83 14.83 -26.92
CA VAL A 309 7.99 13.94 -27.12
C VAL A 309 8.21 13.62 -28.61
N PHE A 310 7.14 13.31 -29.34
CA PHE A 310 7.18 13.09 -30.78
C PHE A 310 5.87 13.58 -31.44
N PRO A 311 5.94 14.37 -32.52
CA PRO A 311 7.16 14.79 -33.23
C PRO A 311 7.82 16.07 -32.69
N HIS A 312 7.17 16.82 -31.78
CA HIS A 312 7.54 18.23 -31.53
C HIS A 312 8.97 18.41 -30.99
N HIS A 313 9.28 17.85 -29.82
CA HIS A 313 10.58 17.97 -29.18
C HIS A 313 11.70 17.22 -29.93
N GLU A 314 11.37 16.11 -30.60
CA GLU A 314 12.32 15.40 -31.49
C GLU A 314 12.74 16.30 -32.68
N ASN A 315 11.80 17.04 -33.26
CA ASN A 315 12.07 18.00 -34.33
C ASN A 315 12.89 19.18 -33.83
N GLU A 316 12.59 19.70 -32.63
CA GLU A 316 13.36 20.79 -32.03
C GLU A 316 14.82 20.42 -31.74
N ILE A 317 15.05 19.18 -31.29
CA ILE A 317 16.41 18.63 -31.16
C ILE A 317 17.13 18.67 -32.50
N ALA A 318 16.49 18.15 -33.56
CA ALA A 318 17.09 18.07 -34.88
C ALA A 318 17.37 19.47 -35.46
N GLN A 319 16.45 20.42 -35.29
CA GLN A 319 16.58 21.82 -35.69
C GLN A 319 17.72 22.53 -34.95
N SER A 320 17.72 22.45 -33.62
CA SER A 320 18.75 23.11 -32.79
C SER A 320 20.14 22.53 -33.06
N CYS A 321 20.29 21.20 -33.10
CA CYS A 321 21.57 20.56 -33.43
C CYS A 321 22.04 20.83 -34.87
N ALA A 322 21.13 20.98 -35.83
CA ALA A 322 21.48 21.35 -37.20
C ALA A 322 21.84 22.83 -37.37
N ALA A 323 21.30 23.73 -36.54
CA ALA A 323 21.69 25.14 -36.50
C ALA A 323 23.03 25.33 -35.75
N CYS A 324 23.20 24.65 -34.62
CA CYS A 324 24.40 24.71 -33.78
C CYS A 324 24.81 23.31 -33.27
N ASP A 325 26.03 22.88 -33.64
CA ASP A 325 26.66 21.61 -33.26
C ASP A 325 26.78 21.39 -31.74
N LYS A 326 26.89 22.49 -30.98
CA LYS A 326 27.02 22.49 -29.51
C LYS A 326 25.68 22.48 -28.77
N SER A 327 24.56 22.34 -29.49
CA SER A 327 23.23 22.31 -28.88
C SER A 327 23.08 21.14 -27.90
N ASN A 328 22.70 21.44 -26.66
CA ASN A 328 22.65 20.45 -25.60
C ASN A 328 21.69 20.84 -24.47
N ILE A 329 20.51 20.24 -24.46
CA ILE A 329 19.54 20.33 -23.36
C ILE A 329 19.79 19.17 -22.39
N SER A 330 20.06 19.47 -21.12
CA SER A 330 20.47 18.45 -20.15
C SER A 330 19.32 17.49 -19.77
N TYR A 331 18.13 18.02 -19.47
CA TYR A 331 16.99 17.26 -18.94
C TYR A 331 15.73 17.49 -19.75
N TRP A 332 15.12 16.40 -20.25
CA TRP A 332 13.83 16.41 -20.94
C TRP A 332 12.74 15.84 -20.03
N ILE A 333 11.80 16.68 -19.61
CA ILE A 333 10.79 16.35 -18.59
C ILE A 333 9.40 16.35 -19.23
N HIS A 334 8.62 15.29 -19.03
CA HIS A 334 7.28 15.18 -19.61
C HIS A 334 6.23 14.68 -18.62
N ASN A 335 5.08 15.35 -18.55
CA ASN A 335 3.94 14.87 -17.77
C ASN A 335 3.09 13.86 -18.56
N GLY A 336 2.50 12.91 -17.85
CA GLY A 336 1.56 11.93 -18.40
C GLY A 336 0.25 12.56 -18.88
N PHE A 337 -0.50 11.79 -19.68
CA PHE A 337 -1.77 12.21 -20.26
C PHE A 337 -2.89 12.38 -19.23
N VAL A 338 -3.90 13.18 -19.58
CA VAL A 338 -5.21 13.14 -18.93
C VAL A 338 -6.10 12.19 -19.73
N THR A 339 -6.75 11.24 -19.04
CA THR A 339 -7.70 10.30 -19.64
C THR A 339 -9.11 10.50 -19.08
N ILE A 340 -10.13 10.00 -19.78
CA ILE A 340 -11.50 9.78 -19.28
C ILE A 340 -11.83 8.33 -19.65
N ASP A 341 -12.30 7.55 -18.67
CA ASP A 341 -12.61 6.12 -18.85
C ASP A 341 -11.47 5.32 -19.53
N SER A 342 -10.22 5.68 -19.21
CA SER A 342 -8.97 5.19 -19.82
C SER A 342 -8.69 5.61 -21.27
N GLU A 343 -9.58 6.35 -21.94
CA GLU A 343 -9.32 6.97 -23.24
C GLU A 343 -8.59 8.32 -23.10
N LYS A 344 -7.69 8.67 -24.04
CA LYS A 344 -7.01 9.97 -24.03
C LYS A 344 -8.01 11.11 -24.26
N MET A 345 -8.01 12.11 -23.37
CA MET A 345 -8.75 13.35 -23.57
C MET A 345 -8.24 14.09 -24.83
N SER A 346 -9.12 14.39 -25.78
CA SER A 346 -8.76 15.17 -26.97
C SER A 346 -9.97 15.88 -27.60
N LYS A 347 -9.74 17.05 -28.21
CA LYS A 347 -10.81 17.76 -28.95
C LYS A 347 -11.39 16.94 -30.10
N SER A 348 -10.56 16.13 -30.77
CA SER A 348 -10.96 15.25 -31.86
C SER A 348 -11.95 14.15 -31.46
N LEU A 349 -11.97 13.73 -30.19
CA LEU A 349 -12.92 12.74 -29.67
C LEU A 349 -14.15 13.39 -29.02
N GLY A 350 -14.22 14.73 -28.95
CA GLY A 350 -15.27 15.46 -28.23
C GLY A 350 -15.25 15.30 -26.70
N ASN A 351 -14.39 14.43 -26.17
CA ASN A 351 -14.31 14.02 -24.77
C ASN A 351 -13.43 14.97 -23.91
N PHE A 352 -13.44 16.28 -24.16
CA PHE A 352 -12.58 17.22 -23.43
C PHE A 352 -13.38 18.22 -22.60
N PHE A 353 -12.81 18.62 -21.46
CA PHE A 353 -13.37 19.64 -20.58
C PHE A 353 -12.41 20.84 -20.51
N THR A 354 -12.94 22.06 -20.68
CA THR A 354 -12.18 23.29 -20.45
C THR A 354 -11.91 23.46 -18.95
N ILE A 355 -10.85 24.19 -18.60
CA ILE A 355 -10.55 24.56 -17.21
C ILE A 355 -11.78 25.27 -16.60
N ARG A 356 -12.39 26.17 -17.38
CA ARG A 356 -13.60 26.94 -17.03
C ARG A 356 -14.82 26.06 -16.73
N GLN A 357 -15.06 25.01 -17.51
CA GLN A 357 -16.15 24.06 -17.24
C GLN A 357 -15.98 23.38 -15.87
N VAL A 358 -14.74 22.99 -15.50
CA VAL A 358 -14.47 22.38 -14.19
C VAL A 358 -14.56 23.40 -13.06
N ILE A 359 -13.88 24.55 -13.17
CA ILE A 359 -13.89 25.56 -12.08
C ILE A 359 -15.25 26.27 -11.94
N ASN A 360 -16.16 26.10 -12.89
CA ASN A 360 -17.57 26.48 -12.74
C ASN A 360 -18.30 25.61 -11.69
N LEU A 361 -17.87 24.36 -11.50
CA LEU A 361 -18.45 23.36 -10.58
C LEU A 361 -17.59 23.07 -9.34
N TYR A 362 -16.28 23.16 -9.44
CA TYR A 362 -15.31 22.94 -8.37
C TYR A 362 -14.48 24.21 -8.08
N HIS A 363 -13.84 24.29 -6.91
CA HIS A 363 -12.90 25.38 -6.65
C HIS A 363 -11.59 25.16 -7.45
N PRO A 364 -10.93 26.21 -7.99
CA PRO A 364 -9.68 26.03 -8.74
C PRO A 364 -8.58 25.28 -7.98
N LEU A 365 -8.46 25.50 -6.66
CA LEU A 365 -7.50 24.76 -5.82
C LEU A 365 -7.87 23.28 -5.61
N ALA A 366 -9.14 22.90 -5.75
CA ALA A 366 -9.55 21.49 -5.78
C ALA A 366 -9.12 20.81 -7.09
N LEU A 367 -9.29 21.49 -8.24
CA LEU A 367 -8.74 21.04 -9.52
C LEU A 367 -7.20 20.96 -9.45
N ARG A 368 -6.54 21.95 -8.85
CA ARG A 368 -5.08 21.93 -8.66
C ARG A 368 -4.62 20.76 -7.77
N LEU A 369 -5.29 20.51 -6.65
CA LEU A 369 -4.99 19.38 -5.77
C LEU A 369 -5.19 18.04 -6.50
N PHE A 370 -6.29 17.88 -7.24
CA PHE A 370 -6.52 16.72 -8.10
C PHE A 370 -5.35 16.51 -9.09
N LEU A 371 -4.93 17.58 -9.78
CA LEU A 371 -3.85 17.53 -10.77
C LEU A 371 -2.49 17.15 -10.20
N ILE A 372 -2.20 17.38 -8.92
CA ILE A 372 -0.95 16.97 -8.26
C ILE A 372 -1.10 15.74 -7.35
N GLY A 373 -2.33 15.21 -7.23
CA GLY A 373 -2.65 13.96 -6.51
C GLY A 373 -2.16 12.69 -7.20
N THR A 374 -1.74 12.80 -8.47
CA THR A 374 -1.11 11.73 -9.25
C THR A 374 0.28 12.17 -9.69
N HIS A 375 1.29 11.30 -9.54
CA HIS A 375 2.68 11.56 -9.93
C HIS A 375 2.76 12.13 -11.35
N TYR A 376 3.58 13.16 -11.61
CA TYR A 376 3.43 13.98 -12.83
C TYR A 376 3.58 13.18 -14.14
N ARG A 377 4.45 12.18 -14.16
CA ARG A 377 4.68 11.26 -15.31
C ARG A 377 3.56 10.24 -15.54
N SER A 378 2.78 9.92 -14.51
CA SER A 378 1.69 8.94 -14.63
C SER A 378 0.49 9.55 -15.36
N PRO A 379 -0.26 8.75 -16.15
CA PRO A 379 -1.56 9.19 -16.66
C PRO A 379 -2.50 9.45 -15.49
N ILE A 380 -3.30 10.50 -15.59
CA ILE A 380 -4.32 10.88 -14.60
C ILE A 380 -5.70 10.73 -15.21
N ASN A 381 -6.56 9.94 -14.59
CA ASN A 381 -7.93 9.76 -15.06
C ASN A 381 -8.83 10.84 -14.47
N TYR A 382 -9.46 11.64 -15.33
CA TYR A 382 -10.52 12.57 -14.94
C TYR A 382 -11.72 11.77 -14.41
N SER A 383 -12.16 12.10 -13.20
CA SER A 383 -13.29 11.46 -12.54
C SER A 383 -13.89 12.45 -11.54
N ASP A 384 -15.22 12.58 -11.57
CA ASP A 384 -15.94 13.41 -10.60
C ASP A 384 -15.70 12.93 -9.16
N VAL A 385 -15.58 11.61 -8.92
CA VAL A 385 -15.24 11.04 -7.60
C VAL A 385 -13.90 11.59 -7.07
N GLN A 386 -12.91 11.72 -7.94
CA GLN A 386 -11.58 12.23 -7.57
C GLN A 386 -11.58 13.75 -7.39
N LEU A 387 -12.40 14.49 -8.13
CA LEU A 387 -12.60 15.93 -7.94
C LEU A 387 -13.39 16.25 -6.66
N GLU A 388 -14.40 15.46 -6.31
CA GLU A 388 -15.10 15.56 -5.03
C GLU A 388 -14.15 15.23 -3.87
N SER A 389 -13.34 14.17 -4.00
CA SER A 389 -12.32 13.80 -3.02
C SER A 389 -11.29 14.93 -2.83
N ALA A 390 -10.86 15.58 -3.91
CA ALA A 390 -9.99 16.73 -3.85
C ALA A 390 -10.68 17.96 -3.22
N SER A 391 -11.96 18.21 -3.55
CA SER A 391 -12.76 19.30 -2.97
C SER A 391 -12.91 19.17 -1.46
N ASP A 392 -13.21 17.96 -0.97
CA ASP A 392 -13.29 17.68 0.47
C ASP A 392 -11.91 17.80 1.14
N ARG A 393 -10.86 17.25 0.53
CA ARG A 393 -9.49 17.34 1.08
C ARG A 393 -8.99 18.78 1.19
N VAL A 394 -9.27 19.64 0.20
CA VAL A 394 -8.96 21.08 0.27
C VAL A 394 -9.76 21.75 1.40
N PHE A 395 -11.06 21.45 1.53
CA PHE A 395 -11.89 21.98 2.61
C PHE A 395 -11.33 21.59 3.99
N TYR A 396 -10.98 20.32 4.21
CA TYR A 396 -10.41 19.84 5.47
C TYR A 396 -9.09 20.54 5.82
N ILE A 397 -8.20 20.74 4.84
CA ILE A 397 -6.93 21.45 5.03
C ILE A 397 -7.20 22.90 5.49
N TYR A 398 -8.03 23.64 4.77
CA TYR A 398 -8.26 25.06 5.08
C TYR A 398 -9.13 25.29 6.31
N GLN A 399 -10.08 24.39 6.64
CA GLN A 399 -10.84 24.49 7.89
C GLN A 399 -9.90 24.31 9.08
N THR A 400 -9.05 23.27 9.05
CA THR A 400 -8.04 23.01 10.10
C THR A 400 -7.08 24.20 10.28
N LEU A 401 -6.68 24.86 9.18
CA LEU A 401 -5.78 26.03 9.24
C LEU A 401 -6.50 27.31 9.66
N SER A 402 -7.76 27.53 9.25
CA SER A 402 -8.59 28.65 9.70
C SER A 402 -8.82 28.58 11.21
N ASP A 403 -9.22 27.41 11.72
CA ASP A 403 -9.45 27.18 13.15
C ASP A 403 -8.15 27.36 13.97
N CYS A 404 -6.99 27.06 13.35
CA CYS A 404 -5.68 27.33 13.91
C CYS A 404 -5.35 28.83 13.95
N GLU A 405 -5.56 29.55 12.84
CA GLU A 405 -5.34 31.00 12.71
C GLU A 405 -6.24 31.80 13.68
N ASP A 406 -7.50 31.39 13.86
CA ASP A 406 -8.42 31.97 14.84
C ASP A 406 -7.93 31.80 16.28
N VAL A 407 -7.34 30.66 16.64
CA VAL A 407 -6.75 30.44 17.97
C VAL A 407 -5.42 31.17 18.15
N LEU A 408 -4.58 31.24 17.11
CA LEU A 408 -3.29 31.91 17.15
C LEU A 408 -3.43 33.44 17.23
N SER A 409 -4.42 34.02 16.57
CA SER A 409 -4.70 35.47 16.60
C SER A 409 -5.24 35.97 17.95
N GLN A 410 -5.83 35.08 18.76
CA GLN A 410 -6.27 35.38 20.13
C GLN A 410 -5.11 35.40 21.16
N HIS A 411 -3.88 35.12 20.74
CA HIS A 411 -2.70 35.04 21.62
C HIS A 411 -1.53 35.90 21.13
N ASP A 412 -1.13 36.87 21.96
CA ASP A 412 0.01 37.76 21.74
C ASP A 412 1.31 37.00 21.39
N GLU A 413 1.99 37.43 20.32
CA GLU A 413 3.26 36.83 19.89
C GLU A 413 4.40 37.10 20.88
N THR A 414 4.33 38.19 21.62
CA THR A 414 5.38 38.73 22.51
C THR A 414 5.68 37.86 23.74
N GLY A 415 4.88 36.82 23.99
CA GLY A 415 5.07 35.86 25.10
C GLY A 415 5.40 34.42 24.69
N ARG A 416 5.49 34.11 23.38
CA ARG A 416 5.75 32.75 22.89
C ARG A 416 7.17 32.31 23.23
N LYS A 417 7.35 31.04 23.61
CA LYS A 417 8.68 30.45 23.84
C LYS A 417 9.21 29.82 22.56
N ASP A 418 10.54 29.84 22.38
CA ASP A 418 11.19 29.12 21.27
C ASP A 418 11.14 27.58 21.42
N SER A 419 10.66 27.06 22.56
CA SER A 419 10.59 25.62 22.81
C SER A 419 9.27 25.02 22.33
N ILE A 420 9.36 23.91 21.59
CA ILE A 420 8.25 23.08 21.14
C ILE A 420 8.30 21.73 21.89
N PRO A 421 7.17 21.11 22.27
CA PRO A 421 7.14 19.76 22.86
C PRO A 421 7.81 18.70 21.95
N PRO A 422 8.53 17.71 22.51
CA PRO A 422 9.22 16.68 21.73
C PRO A 422 8.31 15.93 20.74
N ASP A 423 7.07 15.61 21.13
CA ASP A 423 6.11 14.90 20.27
C ASP A 423 5.72 15.73 19.03
N THR A 424 5.51 17.05 19.20
CA THR A 424 5.24 17.96 18.09
C THR A 424 6.49 18.14 17.21
N LEU A 425 7.67 18.26 17.81
CA LEU A 425 8.93 18.37 17.05
C LEU A 425 9.19 17.10 16.22
N ASN A 426 8.94 15.91 16.78
CA ASN A 426 9.04 14.64 16.06
C ASN A 426 8.04 14.55 14.90
N CYS A 427 6.81 15.03 15.08
CA CYS A 427 5.81 15.11 14.01
C CYS A 427 6.27 16.04 12.87
N ILE A 428 6.79 17.22 13.19
CA ILE A 428 7.32 18.18 12.21
C ILE A 428 8.53 17.58 11.49
N ASN A 429 9.48 16.99 12.21
CA ASN A 429 10.69 16.39 11.62
C ASN A 429 10.33 15.24 10.68
N LYS A 430 9.45 14.32 11.09
CA LYS A 430 8.95 13.22 10.23
C LYS A 430 8.31 13.77 8.95
N PHE A 431 7.43 14.77 9.09
CA PHE A 431 6.76 15.38 7.93
C PHE A 431 7.75 16.11 7.01
N HIS A 432 8.74 16.81 7.57
CA HIS A 432 9.79 17.49 6.81
C HIS A 432 10.66 16.51 6.02
N GLU A 433 11.11 15.41 6.65
CA GLU A 433 11.88 14.38 5.96
C GLU A 433 11.07 13.71 4.84
N GLU A 434 9.78 13.41 5.07
CA GLU A 434 8.89 12.86 4.04
C GLU A 434 8.71 13.81 2.84
N VAL A 435 8.54 15.12 3.11
CA VAL A 435 8.49 16.18 2.08
C VAL A 435 9.79 16.22 1.29
N LEU A 436 10.92 16.28 1.99
CA LEU A 436 12.25 16.43 1.40
C LEU A 436 12.61 15.23 0.54
N THR A 437 12.51 14.02 1.07
CA THR A 437 12.82 12.78 0.35
C THR A 437 11.88 12.56 -0.84
N SER A 438 10.58 12.75 -0.68
CA SER A 438 9.60 12.59 -1.77
C SER A 438 9.79 13.61 -2.89
N MET A 439 10.05 14.88 -2.57
CA MET A 439 10.21 15.92 -3.59
C MET A 439 11.57 15.84 -4.30
N MET A 440 12.60 15.35 -3.61
CA MET A 440 13.90 15.06 -4.21
C MET A 440 13.88 13.82 -5.11
N ASP A 441 12.97 12.87 -4.90
CA ASP A 441 12.80 11.73 -5.81
C ASP A 441 11.75 12.02 -6.90
N ASP A 442 12.15 12.75 -7.95
CA ASP A 442 11.32 13.01 -9.15
C ASP A 442 9.97 13.71 -8.84
N LEU A 443 9.96 14.63 -7.86
CA LEU A 443 8.77 15.41 -7.45
C LEU A 443 7.56 14.53 -7.06
N HIS A 444 7.73 13.61 -6.10
CA HIS A 444 6.71 12.64 -5.71
C HIS A 444 5.56 13.21 -4.85
N THR A 445 4.86 14.21 -5.39
CA THR A 445 3.77 14.98 -4.75
C THR A 445 2.66 14.16 -4.08
N PRO A 446 2.22 12.96 -4.56
CA PRO A 446 1.13 12.22 -3.91
C PRO A 446 1.47 11.77 -2.48
N VAL A 447 2.74 11.43 -2.22
CA VAL A 447 3.19 10.99 -0.89
C VAL A 447 3.17 12.17 0.09
N VAL A 448 3.65 13.34 -0.35
CA VAL A 448 3.60 14.58 0.43
C VAL A 448 2.16 14.98 0.78
N LEU A 449 1.22 14.85 -0.18
CA LEU A 449 -0.19 15.12 0.06
C LEU A 449 -0.84 14.16 1.07
N ALA A 450 -0.43 12.89 1.08
CA ALA A 450 -0.84 11.93 2.09
C ALA A 450 -0.25 12.27 3.46
N ALA A 451 1.04 12.63 3.51
CA ALA A 451 1.80 12.95 4.71
C ALA A 451 1.26 14.17 5.49
N LEU A 452 0.60 15.12 4.82
CA LEU A 452 -0.14 16.24 5.45
C LEU A 452 -1.15 15.77 6.53
N SER A 453 -1.61 14.52 6.48
CA SER A 453 -2.63 14.01 7.40
C SER A 453 -2.18 13.99 8.86
N ASP A 454 -0.93 13.66 9.15
CA ASP A 454 -0.41 13.57 10.52
C ASP A 454 -0.33 14.94 11.23
N PRO A 455 0.28 16.00 10.64
CA PRO A 455 0.31 17.31 11.27
C PRO A 455 -1.09 17.97 11.33
N LEU A 456 -1.97 17.76 10.33
CA LEU A 456 -3.36 18.27 10.37
C LEU A 456 -4.19 17.61 11.48
N LYS A 457 -4.07 16.29 11.67
CA LYS A 457 -4.66 15.60 12.83
C LYS A 457 -4.11 16.18 14.13
N THR A 458 -2.81 16.40 14.21
CA THR A 458 -2.15 16.97 15.40
C THR A 458 -2.67 18.38 15.73
N ILE A 459 -2.90 19.23 14.72
CA ILE A 459 -3.55 20.55 14.92
C ILE A 459 -4.96 20.37 15.50
N ASN A 460 -5.81 19.55 14.87
CA ASN A 460 -7.19 19.32 15.34
C ASN A 460 -7.23 18.77 16.78
N ASP A 461 -6.36 17.80 17.10
CA ASP A 461 -6.15 17.27 18.45
C ASP A 461 -5.85 18.38 19.47
N LEU A 462 -4.94 19.30 19.11
CA LEU A 462 -4.56 20.45 19.94
C LEU A 462 -5.68 21.49 20.04
N LEU A 463 -6.45 21.74 18.98
CA LEU A 463 -7.58 22.68 18.99
C LEU A 463 -8.67 22.27 19.99
N HIS A 464 -8.98 20.98 20.07
CA HIS A 464 -10.02 20.46 20.97
C HIS A 464 -9.50 20.03 22.36
N THR A 465 -8.24 19.59 22.50
CA THR A 465 -7.69 19.14 23.79
C THR A 465 -7.07 20.29 24.59
N ARG A 466 -7.80 20.82 25.58
CA ARG A 466 -7.38 22.00 26.39
C ARG A 466 -6.79 21.69 27.77
N LYS A 467 -6.52 20.42 28.12
CA LYS A 467 -6.05 19.99 29.45
C LYS A 467 -4.96 18.91 29.37
N GLY A 468 -4.22 18.71 30.46
CA GLY A 468 -3.19 17.67 30.60
C GLY A 468 -1.87 18.03 29.91
N LYS A 469 -1.01 17.05 29.63
CA LYS A 469 0.32 17.28 29.02
C LYS A 469 0.26 18.09 27.71
N LYS A 470 -0.80 17.93 26.91
CA LYS A 470 -1.05 18.68 25.65
C LYS A 470 -1.36 20.19 25.86
N GLN A 471 -1.52 20.67 27.10
CA GLN A 471 -1.69 22.10 27.38
C GLN A 471 -0.34 22.87 27.34
N GLN A 472 0.76 22.20 27.66
CA GLN A 472 2.08 22.82 27.72
C GLN A 472 2.58 23.15 26.30
N LEU A 473 2.94 24.42 26.08
CA LEU A 473 3.44 24.94 24.79
C LEU A 473 2.47 24.72 23.61
N ARG A 474 1.16 24.65 23.89
CA ARG A 474 0.10 24.37 22.90
C ARG A 474 0.07 25.38 21.75
N ILE A 475 0.28 26.66 22.05
CA ILE A 475 0.23 27.76 21.05
C ILE A 475 1.48 27.71 20.18
N GLU A 476 2.64 27.45 20.79
CA GLU A 476 3.91 27.21 20.10
C GLU A 476 3.84 25.99 19.17
N SER A 477 3.25 24.88 19.62
CA SER A 477 2.99 23.70 18.78
C SER A 477 2.10 24.00 17.58
N LEU A 478 0.99 24.73 17.79
CA LEU A 478 0.07 25.11 16.73
C LEU A 478 0.77 25.99 15.68
N ALA A 479 1.48 27.04 16.11
CA ALA A 479 2.23 27.93 15.22
C ALA A 479 3.32 27.20 14.42
N ALA A 480 4.01 26.23 15.04
CA ALA A 480 5.05 25.46 14.37
C ALA A 480 4.50 24.48 13.31
N LEU A 481 3.38 23.81 13.61
CA LEU A 481 2.69 22.91 12.67
C LEU A 481 2.05 23.67 11.50
N GLU A 482 1.40 24.80 11.79
CA GLU A 482 0.83 25.72 10.81
C GLU A 482 1.90 26.17 9.81
N LYS A 483 3.05 26.65 10.32
CA LYS A 483 4.17 27.14 9.52
C LYS A 483 4.75 26.08 8.57
N ILE A 484 4.95 24.84 9.02
CA ILE A 484 5.48 23.79 8.14
C ILE A 484 4.47 23.36 7.07
N ILE A 485 3.17 23.33 7.40
CA ILE A 485 2.11 23.07 6.41
C ILE A 485 2.06 24.22 5.38
N ARG A 486 2.07 25.49 5.81
CA ARG A 486 2.11 26.66 4.92
C ARG A 486 3.27 26.59 3.92
N ASN A 487 4.46 26.19 4.36
CA ASN A 487 5.61 26.05 3.47
C ASN A 487 5.33 25.04 2.34
N VAL A 488 4.79 23.87 2.66
CA VAL A 488 4.44 22.83 1.67
C VAL A 488 3.32 23.31 0.74
N LEU A 489 2.26 23.93 1.28
CA LEU A 489 1.20 24.52 0.47
C LEU A 489 1.72 25.63 -0.47
N THR A 490 2.74 26.39 -0.05
CA THR A 490 3.37 27.43 -0.89
C THR A 490 4.14 26.83 -2.07
N ILE A 491 4.92 25.76 -1.82
CA ILE A 491 5.62 25.01 -2.88
C ILE A 491 4.60 24.39 -3.85
N PHE A 492 3.47 23.89 -3.34
CA PHE A 492 2.45 23.24 -4.15
C PHE A 492 1.46 24.23 -4.81
N GLY A 493 1.60 25.55 -4.59
CA GLY A 493 0.68 26.57 -5.11
C GLY A 493 -0.74 26.46 -4.56
N LEU A 494 -0.90 25.88 -3.36
CA LEU A 494 -2.14 25.67 -2.62
C LEU A 494 -2.32 26.66 -1.47
N MET A 495 -1.61 27.80 -1.47
CA MET A 495 -1.90 28.90 -0.54
C MET A 495 -3.02 29.78 -1.09
N PRO A 496 -4.13 29.98 -0.34
CA PRO A 496 -5.14 30.99 -0.64
C PRO A 496 -4.75 32.35 -0.05
N THR A 497 -5.42 33.42 -0.49
CA THR A 497 -5.31 34.75 0.13
C THR A 497 -6.04 34.82 1.47
N SER A 498 -7.13 34.07 1.61
CA SER A 498 -7.93 33.93 2.84
C SER A 498 -8.49 32.51 2.94
N TYR A 499 -8.37 31.86 4.10
CA TYR A 499 -8.97 30.54 4.33
C TYR A 499 -10.51 30.63 4.38
N SER A 500 -11.07 31.62 5.06
CA SER A 500 -12.52 31.79 5.22
C SER A 500 -13.24 32.03 3.89
N GLU A 501 -12.64 32.84 3.00
CA GLU A 501 -13.16 33.10 1.65
C GLU A 501 -13.20 31.81 0.82
N VAL A 502 -12.11 31.03 0.81
CA VAL A 502 -12.06 29.79 0.04
C VAL A 502 -12.96 28.71 0.63
N LEU A 503 -13.14 28.66 1.95
CA LEU A 503 -14.12 27.78 2.61
C LEU A 503 -15.56 28.12 2.21
N GLN A 504 -15.89 29.42 2.10
CA GLN A 504 -17.18 29.86 1.55
C GLN A 504 -17.32 29.46 0.08
N GLN A 505 -16.33 29.75 -0.77
CA GLN A 505 -16.38 29.39 -2.19
C GLN A 505 -16.51 27.86 -2.38
N LEU A 506 -15.82 27.04 -1.58
CA LEU A 506 -15.96 25.57 -1.60
C LEU A 506 -17.39 25.13 -1.25
N ARG A 507 -18.03 25.77 -0.26
CA ARG A 507 -19.44 25.54 0.09
C ARG A 507 -20.37 25.93 -1.08
N GLU A 508 -20.20 27.11 -1.67
CA GLU A 508 -20.99 27.56 -2.83
C GLU A 508 -20.88 26.59 -4.03
N LYS A 509 -19.67 26.10 -4.31
CA LYS A 509 -19.43 25.10 -5.35
C LYS A 509 -20.13 23.77 -5.03
N ALA A 510 -20.08 23.30 -3.78
CA ALA A 510 -20.78 22.08 -3.35
C ALA A 510 -22.31 22.23 -3.45
N LEU A 511 -22.87 23.34 -2.98
CA LEU A 511 -24.30 23.67 -3.12
C LEU A 511 -24.76 23.65 -4.58
N LYS A 512 -23.96 24.21 -5.48
CA LYS A 512 -24.23 24.21 -6.93
C LYS A 512 -24.24 22.79 -7.52
N ARG A 513 -23.34 21.90 -7.10
CA ARG A 513 -23.32 20.49 -7.52
C ARG A 513 -24.52 19.72 -6.93
N ALA A 514 -24.84 19.96 -5.66
CA ALA A 514 -26.01 19.41 -4.97
C ALA A 514 -27.36 19.95 -5.48
N LYS A 515 -27.36 21.04 -6.26
CA LYS A 515 -28.55 21.80 -6.69
C LYS A 515 -29.41 22.30 -5.51
N LEU A 516 -28.75 22.69 -4.43
CA LEU A 516 -29.37 23.23 -3.22
C LEU A 516 -28.93 24.68 -2.98
N THR A 517 -29.76 25.42 -2.25
CA THR A 517 -29.40 26.70 -1.63
C THR A 517 -28.98 26.48 -0.18
N GLU A 518 -28.17 27.39 0.37
CA GLU A 518 -27.76 27.31 1.77
C GLU A 518 -28.97 27.33 2.73
N GLY A 519 -30.01 28.13 2.43
CA GLY A 519 -31.26 28.14 3.20
C GLY A 519 -31.96 26.78 3.28
N GLN A 520 -31.95 25.98 2.21
CA GLN A 520 -32.51 24.63 2.23
C GLN A 520 -31.68 23.65 3.07
N VAL A 521 -30.37 23.82 3.12
CA VAL A 521 -29.49 23.02 4.00
C VAL A 521 -29.71 23.39 5.46
N LEU A 522 -29.81 24.69 5.77
CA LEU A 522 -30.12 25.18 7.12
C LEU A 522 -31.50 24.72 7.59
N GLN A 523 -32.52 24.76 6.73
CA GLN A 523 -33.85 24.22 7.02
C GLN A 523 -33.77 22.71 7.38
N LYS A 524 -33.05 21.90 6.58
CA LYS A 524 -32.85 20.47 6.89
C LYS A 524 -32.10 20.25 8.20
N ILE A 525 -31.17 21.14 8.57
CA ILE A 525 -30.49 21.10 9.87
C ILE A 525 -31.47 21.39 11.02
N GLU A 526 -32.38 22.34 10.86
CA GLU A 526 -33.43 22.65 11.85
C GLU A 526 -34.46 21.52 12.00
N GLU A 527 -34.93 20.95 10.87
CA GLU A 527 -35.80 19.77 10.82
C GLU A 527 -35.15 18.59 11.57
N ARG A 528 -33.87 18.31 11.29
CA ARG A 528 -33.10 17.27 11.99
C ARG A 528 -32.91 17.58 13.48
N THR A 529 -32.69 18.84 13.85
CA THR A 529 -32.52 19.25 15.25
C THR A 529 -33.82 19.04 16.04
N THR A 530 -34.96 19.34 15.40
CA THR A 530 -36.30 19.07 15.93
C THR A 530 -36.54 17.57 16.10
N ALA A 531 -36.25 16.76 15.07
CA ALA A 531 -36.36 15.31 15.16
C ALA A 531 -35.50 14.72 16.30
N ARG A 532 -34.25 15.18 16.45
CA ARG A 532 -33.37 14.77 17.57
C ARG A 532 -33.94 15.16 18.95
N LYS A 533 -34.56 16.34 19.07
CA LYS A 533 -35.22 16.80 20.30
C LYS A 533 -36.44 15.95 20.65
N ASN A 534 -37.19 15.51 19.65
CA ASN A 534 -38.34 14.62 19.78
C ASN A 534 -37.96 13.13 19.96
N LYS A 535 -36.67 12.78 19.83
CA LYS A 535 -36.12 11.40 19.80
C LYS A 535 -36.50 10.59 18.54
N GLU A 536 -36.84 11.27 17.45
CA GLU A 536 -37.14 10.73 16.13
C GLU A 536 -35.82 10.43 15.36
N TYR A 537 -35.04 9.48 15.89
CA TYR A 537 -33.67 9.22 15.39
C TYR A 537 -33.63 8.76 13.92
N GLU A 538 -34.60 7.94 13.49
CA GLU A 538 -34.72 7.49 12.10
C GLU A 538 -34.87 8.67 11.12
N GLN A 539 -35.69 9.66 11.46
CA GLN A 539 -35.87 10.87 10.66
C GLN A 539 -34.61 11.75 10.66
N SER A 540 -33.94 11.87 11.81
CA SER A 540 -32.64 12.56 11.92
C SER A 540 -31.58 11.94 11.00
N ASP A 541 -31.51 10.62 10.92
CA ASP A 541 -30.53 9.91 10.10
C ASP A 541 -30.94 9.84 8.62
N ALA A 542 -32.25 9.80 8.30
CA ALA A 542 -32.74 10.00 6.94
C ALA A 542 -32.31 11.36 6.38
N ILE A 543 -32.51 12.46 7.11
CA ILE A 543 -32.08 13.81 6.68
C ILE A 543 -30.56 13.87 6.49
N ARG A 544 -29.79 13.24 7.38
CA ARG A 544 -28.32 13.15 7.23
C ARG A 544 -27.92 12.36 5.98
N LYS A 545 -28.62 11.26 5.68
CA LYS A 545 -28.37 10.42 4.51
C LYS A 545 -28.73 11.14 3.20
N ASP A 546 -29.85 11.86 3.16
CA ASP A 546 -30.28 12.66 2.00
C ASP A 546 -29.24 13.72 1.63
N LEU A 547 -28.71 14.45 2.62
CA LEU A 547 -27.66 15.44 2.41
C LEU A 547 -26.34 14.79 1.97
N ALA A 548 -25.94 13.67 2.60
CA ALA A 548 -24.74 12.93 2.22
C ALA A 548 -24.83 12.32 0.81
N ALA A 549 -26.03 11.95 0.35
CA ALA A 549 -26.27 11.45 -1.00
C ALA A 549 -26.01 12.50 -2.09
N VAL A 550 -26.07 13.80 -1.76
CA VAL A 550 -25.76 14.92 -2.66
C VAL A 550 -24.42 15.63 -2.33
N GLY A 551 -23.57 15.01 -1.50
CA GLY A 551 -22.23 15.54 -1.19
C GLY A 551 -22.17 16.60 -0.08
N ILE A 552 -23.16 16.62 0.81
CA ILE A 552 -23.21 17.53 1.97
C ILE A 552 -23.11 16.72 3.27
N ALA A 553 -22.00 16.84 3.98
CA ALA A 553 -21.81 16.20 5.28
C ALA A 553 -22.12 17.16 6.44
N LEU A 554 -22.93 16.70 7.38
CA LEU A 554 -23.22 17.43 8.63
C LEU A 554 -22.14 17.17 9.69
N MET A 555 -21.78 18.23 10.41
CA MET A 555 -20.80 18.22 11.49
C MET A 555 -21.49 18.73 12.77
N ASP A 556 -21.63 17.88 13.78
CA ASP A 556 -22.27 18.23 15.06
C ASP A 556 -21.20 18.69 16.07
N SER A 557 -21.31 19.92 16.60
CA SER A 557 -20.47 20.45 17.70
C SER A 557 -21.34 20.87 18.90
N PRO A 558 -20.75 21.19 20.07
CA PRO A 558 -21.47 21.73 21.22
C PRO A 558 -22.21 23.05 20.93
N GLU A 559 -21.71 23.83 19.97
CA GLU A 559 -22.25 25.13 19.55
C GLU A 559 -23.37 25.00 18.50
N GLY A 560 -23.47 23.88 17.79
CA GLY A 560 -24.53 23.60 16.83
C GLY A 560 -24.15 22.57 15.76
N THR A 561 -25.07 22.31 14.82
CA THR A 561 -24.75 21.52 13.61
C THR A 561 -24.34 22.47 12.49
N THR A 562 -23.14 22.27 11.96
CA THR A 562 -22.64 22.92 10.73
C THR A 562 -22.56 21.91 9.58
N TRP A 563 -22.08 22.33 8.41
CA TRP A 563 -21.93 21.44 7.26
C TRP A 563 -20.66 21.74 6.45
N ARG A 564 -20.22 20.73 5.69
CA ARG A 564 -19.10 20.80 4.75
C ARG A 564 -19.38 20.03 3.44
N PRO A 565 -18.66 20.32 2.35
CA PRO A 565 -18.57 19.42 1.20
C PRO A 565 -18.07 18.03 1.60
N ALA A 566 -18.53 17.00 0.90
CA ALA A 566 -18.07 15.63 1.00
C ALA A 566 -18.31 14.88 -0.32
N VAL A 567 -17.67 13.73 -0.52
CA VAL A 567 -17.96 12.86 -1.68
C VAL A 567 -19.40 12.32 -1.56
N PRO A 568 -20.26 12.45 -2.58
CA PRO A 568 -21.61 11.89 -2.58
C PRO A 568 -21.62 10.36 -2.34
N LEU A 569 -22.54 9.85 -1.53
CA LEU A 569 -22.60 8.41 -1.17
C LEU A 569 -22.56 7.47 -2.38
N ALA A 570 -23.34 7.75 -3.43
CA ALA A 570 -23.36 6.93 -4.64
C ALA A 570 -22.01 6.89 -5.40
N LEU A 571 -21.18 7.92 -5.24
CA LEU A 571 -19.82 7.97 -5.80
C LEU A 571 -18.80 7.28 -4.88
N GLN A 572 -19.03 7.25 -3.56
CA GLN A 572 -18.22 6.46 -2.62
C GLN A 572 -18.38 4.95 -2.86
N GLU A 573 -19.61 4.49 -3.14
CA GLU A 573 -19.90 3.08 -3.48
C GLU A 573 -19.18 2.64 -4.78
N GLN A 574 -19.06 3.54 -5.77
CA GLN A 574 -18.25 3.31 -6.98
C GLN A 574 -16.73 3.30 -6.72
N GLN A 575 -16.26 3.83 -5.59
CA GLN A 575 -14.84 3.92 -5.24
C GLN A 575 -14.33 2.66 -4.53
N MET A 576 -15.20 1.71 -4.17
CA MET A 576 -14.76 0.40 -3.70
C MET A 576 -14.07 -0.34 -4.85
N VAL A 577 -12.74 -0.43 -4.77
CA VAL A 577 -11.93 -1.23 -5.70
C VAL A 577 -12.49 -2.65 -5.71
N ASP A 578 -12.99 -3.08 -6.88
CA ASP A 578 -13.46 -4.44 -7.08
C ASP A 578 -12.24 -5.38 -7.15
N TRP A 579 -11.72 -5.72 -5.97
CA TRP A 579 -10.58 -6.62 -5.78
C TRP A 579 -10.78 -7.99 -6.44
N SER A 580 -12.03 -8.35 -6.80
CA SER A 580 -12.30 -9.58 -7.54
C SER A 580 -11.72 -9.57 -8.96
N ARG A 581 -11.50 -8.38 -9.55
CA ARG A 581 -11.05 -8.19 -10.95
C ARG A 581 -9.53 -8.18 -11.17
N LEU A 582 -8.71 -8.38 -10.13
CA LEU A 582 -7.26 -8.41 -10.32
C LEU A 582 -6.83 -9.58 -11.24
N PRO A 583 -5.86 -9.36 -12.16
CA PRO A 583 -5.39 -10.41 -13.06
C PRO A 583 -4.80 -11.61 -12.31
N TYR A 584 -5.12 -12.82 -12.78
CA TYR A 584 -4.65 -14.08 -12.22
C TYR A 584 -3.12 -14.13 -12.04
N ASP A 585 -2.35 -13.65 -13.04
CA ASP A 585 -0.89 -13.69 -13.00
C ASP A 585 -0.30 -12.76 -11.93
N LEU A 586 -0.95 -11.63 -11.64
CA LEU A 586 -0.55 -10.72 -10.56
C LEU A 586 -0.85 -11.34 -9.19
N LEU A 587 -2.04 -11.94 -9.03
CA LEU A 587 -2.41 -12.67 -7.82
C LEU A 587 -1.43 -13.83 -7.56
N LYS A 588 -1.04 -14.55 -8.62
CA LYS A 588 -0.01 -15.61 -8.57
C LYS A 588 1.37 -15.06 -8.19
N ALA A 589 1.78 -13.92 -8.76
CA ALA A 589 3.06 -13.29 -8.43
C ALA A 589 3.13 -12.85 -6.95
N ILE A 590 2.04 -12.28 -6.42
CA ILE A 590 1.92 -11.91 -5.01
C ILE A 590 1.96 -13.16 -4.12
N ALA A 591 1.12 -14.16 -4.40
CA ALA A 591 1.05 -15.42 -3.65
C ALA A 591 2.41 -16.12 -3.53
N ASN A 592 3.23 -16.10 -4.58
CA ASN A 592 4.57 -16.70 -4.60
C ASN A 592 5.63 -15.95 -3.78
N GLN A 593 5.36 -14.73 -3.29
CA GLN A 593 6.26 -13.98 -2.40
C GLN A 593 5.90 -14.12 -0.92
N ILE A 594 4.81 -14.83 -0.60
CA ILE A 594 4.34 -15.00 0.77
C ILE A 594 5.05 -16.20 1.42
N GLY A 595 5.96 -15.92 2.37
CA GLY A 595 6.72 -16.95 3.11
C GLY A 595 6.05 -17.48 4.39
N GLU A 596 4.89 -16.93 4.77
CA GLU A 596 4.26 -17.17 6.08
C GLU A 596 2.79 -17.57 5.93
N VAL A 597 2.34 -18.57 6.71
CA VAL A 597 0.97 -19.10 6.64
C VAL A 597 -0.06 -17.99 6.91
N GLU A 598 0.27 -17.02 7.76
CA GLU A 598 -0.68 -16.03 8.26
C GLU A 598 -0.94 -14.90 7.27
N ASP A 599 0.11 -14.45 6.59
CA ASP A 599 -0.01 -13.53 5.47
C ASP A 599 -0.72 -14.21 4.30
N PHE A 600 -0.55 -15.54 4.16
CA PHE A 600 -1.24 -16.31 3.14
C PHE A 600 -2.73 -16.50 3.42
N ALA A 601 -3.10 -16.82 4.66
CA ALA A 601 -4.48 -16.88 5.09
C ALA A 601 -5.17 -15.51 4.96
N SER A 602 -4.42 -14.42 5.19
CA SER A 602 -4.90 -13.04 4.97
C SER A 602 -5.11 -12.74 3.47
N PHE A 603 -4.21 -13.19 2.60
CA PHE A 603 -4.36 -13.10 1.13
C PHE A 603 -5.59 -13.87 0.64
N LEU A 604 -5.83 -15.09 1.14
CA LEU A 604 -7.03 -15.86 0.86
C LEU A 604 -8.31 -15.19 1.41
N GLY A 605 -8.21 -14.44 2.51
CA GLY A 605 -9.34 -13.75 3.14
C GLY A 605 -10.00 -12.63 2.31
N VAL A 606 -9.36 -12.16 1.23
CA VAL A 606 -9.81 -10.98 0.47
C VAL A 606 -11.12 -11.21 -0.29
N CYS A 607 -11.17 -12.19 -1.20
CA CYS A 607 -12.39 -12.54 -1.94
C CYS A 607 -12.30 -13.92 -2.62
N SER A 608 -13.37 -14.34 -3.32
CA SER A 608 -13.44 -15.64 -4.00
C SER A 608 -12.45 -15.79 -5.16
N SER A 609 -12.11 -14.73 -5.91
CA SER A 609 -11.17 -14.83 -7.03
C SER A 609 -9.71 -14.99 -6.56
N TRP A 610 -9.32 -14.33 -5.46
CA TRP A 610 -8.01 -14.51 -4.83
C TRP A 610 -7.82 -15.95 -4.34
N ARG A 611 -8.83 -16.52 -3.67
CA ARG A 611 -8.83 -17.95 -3.28
C ARG A 611 -8.76 -18.88 -4.49
N SER A 612 -9.56 -18.58 -5.51
CA SER A 612 -9.61 -19.35 -6.77
C SER A 612 -8.33 -19.25 -7.60
N ALA A 613 -7.47 -18.25 -7.35
CA ALA A 613 -6.17 -18.13 -8.00
C ALA A 613 -5.20 -19.23 -7.53
N VAL A 614 -5.29 -19.59 -6.25
CA VAL A 614 -4.41 -20.55 -5.58
C VAL A 614 -4.86 -21.99 -5.78
N ALA A 615 -6.17 -22.27 -5.68
CA ALA A 615 -6.74 -23.63 -5.72
C ALA A 615 -6.57 -24.42 -7.05
N LYS A 616 -5.83 -23.87 -8.03
CA LYS A 616 -5.64 -24.45 -9.38
C LYS A 616 -4.24 -25.04 -9.63
N GLN A 617 -3.35 -25.08 -8.63
CA GLN A 617 -1.97 -25.59 -8.75
C GLN A 617 -1.57 -26.37 -7.49
N GLU A 618 -0.63 -27.31 -7.63
CA GLU A 618 0.15 -27.88 -6.52
C GLU A 618 1.11 -26.80 -5.97
N TRP A 619 0.58 -25.94 -5.11
CA TRP A 619 1.31 -24.80 -4.55
C TRP A 619 1.85 -25.15 -3.15
N ASN A 620 3.14 -25.51 -3.04
CA ASN A 620 3.83 -25.58 -1.74
C ASN A 620 5.39 -25.60 -1.79
N PRO A 621 6.08 -24.47 -2.00
CA PRO A 621 7.48 -24.37 -1.54
C PRO A 621 7.85 -22.96 -1.02
N CYS A 622 7.63 -22.69 0.26
CA CYS A 622 8.38 -21.71 1.10
C CYS A 622 7.73 -21.48 2.48
N VAL A 623 6.48 -21.90 2.68
CA VAL A 623 5.72 -21.57 3.88
C VAL A 623 6.16 -22.43 5.08
N THR A 624 6.66 -21.78 6.13
CA THR A 624 7.11 -22.45 7.36
C THR A 624 5.93 -23.08 8.11
N GLN A 625 5.97 -24.40 8.32
CA GLN A 625 4.89 -25.14 8.96
C GLN A 625 5.06 -25.18 10.47
N LEU A 626 4.30 -24.33 11.17
CA LEU A 626 4.34 -24.20 12.63
C LEU A 626 3.09 -24.84 13.24
N PRO A 627 3.19 -25.54 14.38
CA PRO A 627 2.02 -26.02 15.11
C PRO A 627 1.25 -24.82 15.69
N TRP A 628 -0.04 -24.77 15.41
CA TRP A 628 -0.98 -23.77 15.90
C TRP A 628 -1.91 -24.41 16.92
N LEU A 629 -2.21 -23.68 17.98
CA LEU A 629 -3.26 -24.01 18.91
C LEU A 629 -4.57 -23.39 18.42
N ILE A 630 -5.53 -24.22 18.02
CA ILE A 630 -6.89 -23.75 17.73
C ILE A 630 -7.49 -23.25 19.04
N MET A 631 -8.04 -22.03 19.04
CA MET A 631 -8.67 -21.43 20.21
C MET A 631 -10.14 -21.89 20.34
N ALA A 632 -10.69 -21.71 21.55
CA ALA A 632 -12.11 -21.89 21.80
C ALA A 632 -12.95 -20.90 20.96
N GLU A 633 -14.17 -21.28 20.64
CA GLU A 633 -15.11 -20.45 19.90
C GLU A 633 -15.57 -19.26 20.75
N SER A 634 -15.42 -18.04 20.23
CA SER A 634 -15.80 -16.82 20.95
C SER A 634 -17.31 -16.62 20.96
N SER A 635 -17.88 -16.33 22.13
CA SER A 635 -19.30 -16.00 22.32
C SER A 635 -19.69 -14.70 21.60
N GLY A 636 -20.11 -14.81 20.33
CA GLY A 636 -20.61 -13.70 19.52
C GLY A 636 -20.13 -13.63 18.08
N SER A 637 -19.21 -14.51 17.64
CA SER A 637 -18.77 -14.58 16.23
C SER A 637 -19.10 -15.93 15.62
N SER A 638 -20.03 -15.96 14.66
CA SER A 638 -20.40 -17.16 13.89
C SER A 638 -19.51 -17.39 12.66
N THR A 639 -18.55 -16.51 12.40
CA THR A 639 -17.74 -16.52 11.17
C THR A 639 -16.25 -16.69 11.43
N LYS A 640 -15.73 -16.28 12.60
CA LYS A 640 -14.29 -16.33 12.89
C LYS A 640 -13.93 -17.31 13.99
N ARG A 641 -12.75 -17.92 13.85
CA ARG A 641 -12.15 -18.79 14.85
C ARG A 641 -10.70 -18.39 15.10
N GLY A 642 -10.32 -18.33 16.37
CA GLY A 642 -8.95 -18.01 16.77
C GLY A 642 -8.00 -19.18 16.59
N PHE A 643 -6.76 -18.86 16.22
CA PHE A 643 -5.62 -19.76 16.15
C PHE A 643 -4.42 -19.04 16.77
N TYR A 644 -3.60 -19.74 17.55
CA TYR A 644 -2.44 -19.17 18.22
C TYR A 644 -1.16 -19.87 17.79
N ASN A 645 -0.24 -19.09 17.23
CA ASN A 645 1.10 -19.54 16.86
C ASN A 645 2.02 -19.36 18.07
N ILE A 646 2.46 -20.46 18.66
CA ILE A 646 3.29 -20.46 19.86
C ILE A 646 4.70 -19.95 19.59
N GLY A 647 5.33 -20.37 18.49
CA GLY A 647 6.67 -19.91 18.11
C GLY A 647 6.75 -18.41 17.88
N LYS A 648 5.64 -17.78 17.44
CA LYS A 648 5.54 -16.32 17.26
C LYS A 648 4.88 -15.58 18.44
N ASN A 649 4.38 -16.29 19.45
CA ASN A 649 3.61 -15.74 20.57
C ASN A 649 2.46 -14.80 20.11
N LYS A 650 1.70 -15.22 19.08
CA LYS A 650 0.72 -14.36 18.38
C LYS A 650 -0.57 -15.11 18.01
N ARG A 651 -1.71 -14.43 18.20
CA ARG A 651 -3.06 -14.88 17.79
C ARG A 651 -3.43 -14.37 16.39
N TYR A 652 -4.19 -15.18 15.68
CA TYR A 652 -4.80 -14.90 14.38
C TYR A 652 -6.25 -15.38 14.37
N ASP A 653 -7.21 -14.55 13.96
CA ASP A 653 -8.62 -14.94 13.85
C ASP A 653 -9.00 -15.15 12.37
N LEU A 654 -9.08 -16.42 11.95
CA LEU A 654 -9.43 -16.80 10.58
C LEU A 654 -10.94 -16.83 10.40
N ASN A 655 -11.41 -16.47 9.20
CA ASN A 655 -12.82 -16.56 8.82
C ASN A 655 -13.14 -17.99 8.33
N VAL A 656 -13.61 -18.87 9.23
CA VAL A 656 -13.89 -20.31 8.97
C VAL A 656 -15.27 -20.71 9.53
N PRO A 657 -16.37 -20.15 8.97
CA PRO A 657 -17.74 -20.40 9.43
C PRO A 657 -18.15 -21.88 9.39
N GLU A 658 -17.47 -22.72 8.61
CA GLU A 658 -17.68 -24.17 8.55
C GLU A 658 -17.39 -24.87 9.88
N THR A 659 -16.60 -24.24 10.75
CA THR A 659 -16.24 -24.73 12.09
C THR A 659 -17.15 -24.22 13.22
N HIS A 660 -18.10 -23.32 12.91
CA HIS A 660 -19.03 -22.76 13.89
C HIS A 660 -20.01 -23.82 14.41
N GLY A 661 -20.17 -23.93 15.73
CA GLY A 661 -21.04 -24.95 16.35
C GLY A 661 -20.63 -26.40 16.06
N ARG A 662 -19.36 -26.64 15.67
CA ARG A 662 -18.80 -27.98 15.42
C ARG A 662 -17.61 -28.27 16.32
N ARG A 663 -17.57 -29.49 16.87
CA ARG A 663 -16.36 -30.08 17.45
C ARG A 663 -15.32 -30.29 16.36
N CYS A 664 -14.05 -30.05 16.71
CA CYS A 664 -12.95 -30.04 15.77
C CYS A 664 -11.70 -30.69 16.38
N TRP A 665 -11.11 -31.64 15.64
CA TRP A 665 -9.81 -32.27 15.94
C TRP A 665 -8.85 -31.95 14.79
N GLY A 666 -7.65 -31.42 15.10
CA GLY A 666 -6.63 -31.08 14.12
C GLY A 666 -5.73 -32.27 13.74
N SER A 667 -4.82 -32.07 12.78
CA SER A 667 -3.93 -33.14 12.33
C SER A 667 -2.56 -32.68 11.80
N ALA A 668 -1.66 -33.65 11.65
CA ALA A 668 -0.34 -33.53 11.02
C ALA A 668 -0.40 -33.05 9.56
N ILE A 669 -1.44 -33.46 8.84
CA ILE A 669 -1.60 -33.14 7.41
C ILE A 669 -2.24 -31.77 7.18
N GLY A 670 -2.58 -31.03 8.25
CA GLY A 670 -3.16 -29.70 8.18
C GLY A 670 -4.66 -29.63 7.94
N TRP A 671 -5.33 -30.79 7.93
CA TRP A 671 -6.78 -30.92 7.86
C TRP A 671 -7.37 -31.10 9.26
N MET A 672 -8.68 -30.87 9.38
CA MET A 672 -9.45 -31.01 10.61
C MET A 672 -10.55 -32.06 10.41
N PHE A 673 -10.72 -32.96 11.37
CA PHE A 673 -11.96 -33.73 11.50
C PHE A 673 -12.97 -32.88 12.28
N THR A 674 -14.20 -32.81 11.79
CA THR A 674 -15.26 -31.99 12.38
C THR A 674 -16.55 -32.78 12.57
N VAL A 675 -17.25 -32.58 13.68
CA VAL A 675 -18.58 -33.15 13.94
C VAL A 675 -19.52 -32.06 14.43
N GLY A 676 -20.69 -31.93 13.79
CA GLY A 676 -21.71 -30.98 14.23
C GLY A 676 -22.73 -31.60 15.18
N ILE A 677 -23.59 -30.75 15.75
CA ILE A 677 -24.79 -31.15 16.51
C ILE A 677 -25.80 -31.96 15.67
N ASP A 678 -25.62 -31.96 14.35
CA ASP A 678 -26.34 -32.74 13.34
C ASP A 678 -25.79 -34.17 13.17
N PHE A 679 -24.82 -34.58 13.99
CA PHE A 679 -24.03 -35.81 13.89
C PHE A 679 -23.28 -35.98 12.55
N GLN A 680 -23.27 -34.96 11.69
CA GLN A 680 -22.62 -35.00 10.38
C GLN A 680 -21.12 -34.77 10.54
N THR A 681 -20.32 -35.67 9.97
CA THR A 681 -18.87 -35.66 10.11
C THR A 681 -18.19 -35.25 8.81
N HIS A 682 -17.12 -34.46 8.90
CA HIS A 682 -16.39 -33.96 7.72
C HIS A 682 -14.91 -33.80 7.98
N LEU A 683 -14.12 -34.01 6.92
CA LEU A 683 -12.79 -33.46 6.79
C LEU A 683 -12.87 -32.03 6.25
N PHE A 684 -12.14 -31.11 6.87
CA PHE A 684 -12.12 -29.69 6.51
C PHE A 684 -10.68 -29.16 6.52
N ASN A 685 -10.26 -28.49 5.45
CA ASN A 685 -9.00 -27.78 5.41
C ASN A 685 -9.23 -26.28 5.76
N PRO A 686 -8.66 -25.75 6.87
CA PRO A 686 -8.91 -24.39 7.34
C PRO A 686 -8.24 -23.29 6.52
N LEU A 687 -7.37 -23.63 5.56
CA LEU A 687 -6.77 -22.67 4.62
C LEU A 687 -7.49 -22.68 3.28
N SER A 688 -7.72 -23.85 2.68
CA SER A 688 -8.34 -23.97 1.35
C SER A 688 -9.88 -23.99 1.38
N HIS A 689 -10.50 -24.11 2.56
CA HIS A 689 -11.94 -24.33 2.77
C HIS A 689 -12.49 -25.61 2.11
N VAL A 690 -11.63 -26.50 1.60
CA VAL A 690 -12.08 -27.77 1.04
C VAL A 690 -12.71 -28.61 2.15
N ARG A 691 -13.92 -29.13 1.87
CA ARG A 691 -14.71 -29.95 2.78
C ARG A 691 -15.08 -31.26 2.09
N ILE A 692 -14.76 -32.38 2.73
CA ILE A 692 -15.07 -33.73 2.28
C ILE A 692 -15.97 -34.36 3.33
N SER A 693 -17.14 -34.84 2.90
CA SER A 693 -18.07 -35.54 3.80
C SER A 693 -17.57 -36.93 4.13
N LEU A 694 -17.79 -37.33 5.38
CA LEU A 694 -17.59 -38.67 5.91
C LEU A 694 -18.94 -39.21 6.41
N PRO A 695 -19.06 -40.52 6.71
CA PRO A 695 -20.28 -41.07 7.30
C PRO A 695 -20.71 -40.30 8.56
N PRO A 696 -22.01 -40.02 8.75
CA PRO A 696 -22.51 -39.51 10.03
C PRO A 696 -22.11 -40.43 11.17
N ILE A 697 -21.78 -39.92 12.36
CA ILE A 697 -21.26 -40.80 13.43
C ILE A 697 -22.30 -41.83 13.90
N THR A 698 -23.59 -41.57 13.65
CA THR A 698 -24.71 -42.50 13.88
C THR A 698 -24.66 -43.76 13.03
N THR A 699 -23.79 -43.86 12.01
CA THR A 699 -23.60 -45.08 11.22
C THR A 699 -22.55 -46.03 11.81
N PHE A 700 -22.18 -45.85 13.09
CA PHE A 700 -21.29 -46.75 13.80
C PHE A 700 -22.10 -47.85 14.53
N GLU A 701 -21.62 -49.10 14.48
CA GLU A 701 -22.39 -50.30 14.91
C GLU A 701 -22.80 -50.32 16.39
N HIS A 702 -21.97 -49.80 17.29
CA HIS A 702 -22.29 -49.66 18.73
C HIS A 702 -22.52 -48.20 19.13
N HIS A 703 -23.18 -47.41 18.27
CA HIS A 703 -23.64 -46.08 18.65
C HIS A 703 -24.63 -46.20 19.83
N PRO A 704 -24.49 -45.41 20.92
CA PRO A 704 -25.42 -45.49 22.04
C PRO A 704 -26.84 -45.07 21.63
N ASP A 705 -27.85 -45.81 22.10
CA ASP A 705 -29.25 -45.43 21.91
C ASP A 705 -29.53 -44.09 22.59
N VAL A 706 -29.88 -43.06 21.80
CA VAL A 706 -30.11 -41.68 22.27
C VAL A 706 -31.47 -41.52 22.98
N THR A 707 -32.05 -42.61 23.48
CA THR A 707 -33.49 -42.72 23.81
C THR A 707 -33.82 -42.71 25.30
N ASP A 708 -33.17 -41.86 26.11
CA ASP A 708 -33.76 -41.41 27.39
C ASP A 708 -34.18 -39.92 27.31
N PRO A 709 -35.48 -39.63 27.12
CA PRO A 709 -36.01 -38.27 27.15
C PRO A 709 -35.80 -37.50 28.45
N ASN A 710 -35.46 -38.15 29.57
CA ASN A 710 -35.17 -37.46 30.84
C ASN A 710 -33.73 -36.91 30.90
N SER A 711 -32.81 -37.43 30.09
CA SER A 711 -31.44 -36.90 29.95
C SER A 711 -31.40 -35.49 29.33
N VAL A 712 -32.48 -35.07 28.67
CA VAL A 712 -32.62 -33.82 27.90
C VAL A 712 -32.41 -32.54 28.75
N ARG A 713 -32.45 -32.62 30.09
CA ARG A 713 -32.06 -31.49 30.95
C ARG A 713 -30.58 -31.07 30.82
N ARG A 714 -29.72 -31.88 30.18
CA ARG A 714 -28.32 -31.57 29.85
C ARG A 714 -28.02 -31.86 28.37
N GLY A 715 -28.80 -31.26 27.46
CA GLY A 715 -28.73 -31.52 26.02
C GLY A 715 -27.37 -31.38 25.33
N TYR A 716 -26.35 -30.82 26.01
CA TYR A 716 -24.97 -30.74 25.52
C TYR A 716 -24.04 -31.87 26.02
N SER A 717 -24.31 -32.54 27.15
CA SER A 717 -23.37 -33.55 27.69
C SER A 717 -23.43 -34.87 26.93
N VAL A 718 -24.61 -35.48 26.86
CA VAL A 718 -24.83 -36.80 26.23
C VAL A 718 -24.47 -36.79 24.74
N GLN A 719 -24.77 -35.68 24.05
CA GLN A 719 -24.44 -35.52 22.62
C GLN A 719 -22.95 -35.34 22.35
N THR A 720 -22.06 -35.32 23.36
CA THR A 720 -20.65 -34.99 23.18
C THR A 720 -19.65 -35.97 23.81
N GLU A 721 -20.11 -36.91 24.61
CA GLU A 721 -19.30 -37.97 25.24
C GLU A 721 -18.92 -39.12 24.29
N PHE A 722 -19.37 -39.06 23.02
CA PHE A 722 -19.28 -40.19 22.08
C PHE A 722 -17.88 -40.34 21.43
N VAL A 723 -17.35 -39.34 20.70
CA VAL A 723 -15.98 -39.38 20.14
C VAL A 723 -15.01 -38.73 21.13
N TYR A 724 -14.10 -39.56 21.63
CA TYR A 724 -13.09 -39.19 22.61
C TYR A 724 -11.88 -38.48 21.93
N ARG A 725 -11.40 -39.06 20.83
CA ARG A 725 -10.19 -38.61 20.12
C ARG A 725 -10.30 -38.97 18.64
N ALA A 726 -9.81 -38.12 17.76
CA ALA A 726 -9.83 -38.37 16.32
C ALA A 726 -8.52 -37.97 15.65
N TYR A 727 -8.06 -38.83 14.75
CA TYR A 727 -6.84 -38.67 13.96
C TYR A 727 -7.17 -38.63 12.48
N VAL A 728 -6.67 -37.61 11.79
CA VAL A 728 -6.62 -37.58 10.32
C VAL A 728 -5.20 -37.93 9.88
N MET A 729 -5.07 -38.97 9.08
CA MET A 729 -3.80 -39.51 8.62
C MET A 729 -3.84 -39.78 7.11
N ASN A 730 -2.67 -39.74 6.47
CA ASN A 730 -2.54 -40.28 5.12
C ASN A 730 -2.53 -41.82 5.21
N GLY A 731 -3.15 -42.49 4.25
CA GLY A 731 -3.31 -43.93 4.25
C GLY A 731 -1.99 -44.71 4.07
N THR A 732 -2.06 -46.00 4.35
CA THR A 732 -0.93 -46.94 4.34
C THR A 732 -0.55 -47.46 2.94
N GLY A 733 -1.37 -47.17 1.92
CA GLY A 733 -1.17 -47.62 0.53
C GLY A 733 -0.35 -46.65 -0.34
N THR A 734 -0.09 -47.06 -1.58
CA THR A 734 0.68 -46.28 -2.58
C THR A 734 -0.10 -45.12 -3.22
N GLY A 735 -1.08 -44.55 -2.53
CA GLY A 735 -1.96 -43.47 -3.01
C GLY A 735 -2.39 -42.51 -1.90
N ASN A 736 -2.90 -41.33 -2.28
CA ASN A 736 -3.31 -40.24 -1.38
C ASN A 736 -4.67 -40.49 -0.70
N ASP A 737 -4.86 -41.67 -0.10
CA ASP A 737 -6.13 -42.03 0.56
C ASP A 737 -6.15 -41.55 2.01
N ILE A 738 -6.87 -40.47 2.30
CA ILE A 738 -7.01 -39.98 3.68
C ILE A 738 -7.87 -40.95 4.51
N VAL A 739 -7.38 -41.33 5.68
CA VAL A 739 -8.11 -42.11 6.68
C VAL A 739 -8.38 -41.25 7.91
N VAL A 740 -9.59 -41.33 8.44
CA VAL A 740 -9.90 -40.83 9.79
C VAL A 740 -10.10 -42.01 10.71
N MET A 741 -9.38 -42.00 11.85
CA MET A 741 -9.63 -42.92 12.95
C MET A 741 -10.22 -42.15 14.13
N ALA A 742 -11.24 -42.71 14.77
CA ALA A 742 -11.89 -42.15 15.94
C ALA A 742 -11.93 -43.19 17.06
N ILE A 743 -11.45 -42.79 18.24
CA ILE A 743 -11.69 -43.51 19.50
C ILE A 743 -13.02 -43.01 20.06
N HIS A 744 -13.92 -43.92 20.43
CA HIS A 744 -15.26 -43.57 20.85
C HIS A 744 -15.88 -44.57 21.84
N GLY A 745 -17.03 -44.22 22.41
CA GLY A 745 -17.80 -45.05 23.34
C GLY A 745 -17.51 -44.79 24.82
N HIS A 746 -18.32 -45.39 25.70
CA HIS A 746 -18.20 -45.20 27.14
C HIS A 746 -16.85 -45.77 27.64
N PHE A 747 -16.07 -44.93 28.33
CA PHE A 747 -14.65 -45.17 28.65
C PHE A 747 -13.77 -45.51 27.42
N SER A 748 -14.01 -44.88 26.26
CA SER A 748 -13.15 -44.94 25.07
C SER A 748 -12.89 -46.38 24.58
N THR A 749 -13.91 -47.22 24.66
CA THR A 749 -13.83 -48.69 24.51
C THR A 749 -13.61 -49.17 23.08
N TYR A 750 -13.87 -48.35 22.07
CA TYR A 750 -13.84 -48.75 20.67
C TYR A 750 -12.96 -47.84 19.81
N LEU A 751 -12.37 -48.43 18.77
CA LEU A 751 -11.59 -47.74 17.75
C LEU A 751 -12.22 -48.03 16.39
N ALA A 752 -12.61 -46.96 15.68
CA ALA A 752 -13.27 -47.03 14.37
C ALA A 752 -12.51 -46.23 13.32
N LEU A 753 -12.68 -46.58 12.05
CA LEU A 753 -12.15 -45.82 10.91
C LEU A 753 -13.22 -45.48 9.87
N ALA A 754 -12.98 -44.40 9.14
CA ALA A 754 -13.74 -43.99 7.96
C ALA A 754 -12.79 -43.40 6.90
N ARG A 755 -13.14 -43.57 5.62
CA ARG A 755 -12.48 -42.91 4.48
C ARG A 755 -13.50 -42.07 3.70
N PRO A 756 -13.06 -41.05 2.93
CA PRO A 756 -13.91 -40.37 1.97
C PRO A 756 -14.68 -41.37 1.07
N GLY A 757 -16.00 -41.21 0.99
CA GLY A 757 -16.86 -42.08 0.19
C GLY A 757 -17.32 -43.39 0.85
N TYR A 758 -16.96 -43.65 2.13
CA TYR A 758 -17.59 -44.73 2.89
C TYR A 758 -19.06 -44.39 3.21
N GLU A 759 -19.89 -45.43 3.38
CA GLU A 759 -21.29 -45.29 3.82
C GLU A 759 -21.45 -45.41 5.35
N SER A 760 -20.51 -46.09 6.03
CA SER A 760 -20.52 -46.34 7.48
C SER A 760 -19.12 -46.25 8.11
N TRP A 761 -19.08 -46.19 9.45
CA TRP A 761 -17.83 -46.29 10.21
C TRP A 761 -17.50 -47.76 10.48
N VAL A 762 -16.25 -48.16 10.27
CA VAL A 762 -15.79 -49.55 10.42
C VAL A 762 -15.08 -49.71 11.76
N SER A 763 -15.63 -50.52 12.67
CA SER A 763 -14.94 -50.87 13.92
C SER A 763 -13.77 -51.80 13.65
N LEU A 764 -12.66 -51.61 14.35
CA LEU A 764 -11.66 -52.67 14.50
C LEU A 764 -12.21 -53.68 15.52
N GLN A 765 -12.08 -54.98 15.26
CA GLN A 765 -12.35 -56.00 16.25
C GLN A 765 -11.16 -56.12 17.20
N ASP A 766 -11.43 -55.93 18.49
CA ASP A 766 -10.52 -56.37 19.56
C ASP A 766 -10.34 -57.89 19.45
N ALA A 767 -9.09 -58.35 19.30
CA ALA A 767 -8.76 -59.77 19.22
C ALA A 767 -8.95 -60.51 20.57
N GLY A 768 -9.35 -59.81 21.62
CA GLY A 768 -9.50 -60.31 22.98
C GLY A 768 -8.16 -60.24 23.69
N THR A 769 -7.81 -59.05 24.16
CA THR A 769 -6.59 -58.85 24.95
C THR A 769 -6.56 -59.78 26.16
N SER A 770 -5.37 -60.30 26.48
CA SER A 770 -5.18 -61.31 27.53
C SER A 770 -5.52 -60.84 28.96
N PHE A 771 -5.86 -59.55 29.11
CA PHE A 771 -6.03 -58.86 30.39
C PHE A 771 -7.43 -58.28 30.64
N GLY A 772 -8.34 -58.39 29.66
CA GLY A 772 -9.76 -58.06 29.85
C GLY A 772 -10.08 -56.56 29.77
N GLY A 773 -10.35 -56.08 28.56
CA GLY A 773 -11.20 -54.90 28.34
C GLY A 773 -10.64 -53.55 28.80
N THR A 774 -9.37 -53.26 28.50
CA THR A 774 -8.81 -51.92 28.61
C THR A 774 -9.01 -51.18 27.27
N GLY A 775 -9.81 -50.09 27.29
CA GLY A 775 -10.12 -49.31 26.09
C GLY A 775 -8.92 -48.56 25.47
N PHE A 776 -9.15 -47.86 24.36
CA PHE A 776 -8.12 -47.15 23.61
C PHE A 776 -7.88 -45.73 24.14
N GLN A 777 -6.61 -45.30 24.15
CA GLN A 777 -6.20 -43.99 24.67
C GLN A 777 -5.50 -43.12 23.62
N ASP A 778 -4.69 -43.72 22.73
CA ASP A 778 -4.07 -43.01 21.60
C ASP A 778 -3.83 -43.90 20.37
N VAL A 779 -3.62 -43.28 19.21
CA VAL A 779 -3.28 -43.89 17.92
C VAL A 779 -2.18 -43.07 17.23
N VAL A 780 -1.24 -43.73 16.56
CA VAL A 780 -0.20 -43.08 15.75
C VAL A 780 0.07 -43.87 14.47
N VAL A 781 0.45 -43.18 13.40
CA VAL A 781 1.05 -43.81 12.21
C VAL A 781 2.55 -43.73 12.32
N PHE A 782 3.23 -44.87 12.24
CA PHE A 782 4.68 -44.99 12.33
C PHE A 782 5.20 -46.01 11.33
N LYS A 783 6.08 -45.59 10.41
CA LYS A 783 6.66 -46.43 9.33
C LYS A 783 5.59 -47.20 8.57
N ASP A 784 4.58 -46.47 8.08
CA ASP A 784 3.46 -46.97 7.28
C ASP A 784 2.60 -48.05 7.98
N GLN A 785 2.71 -48.15 9.31
CA GLN A 785 1.88 -48.99 10.16
C GLN A 785 1.12 -48.15 11.19
N ILE A 786 -0.06 -48.61 11.58
CA ILE A 786 -0.91 -47.94 12.58
C ILE A 786 -0.74 -48.67 13.92
N PHE A 787 -0.34 -47.93 14.96
CA PHE A 787 -0.25 -48.44 16.33
C PHE A 787 -1.25 -47.72 17.22
N ALA A 788 -1.80 -48.41 18.21
CA ALA A 788 -2.63 -47.82 19.24
C ALA A 788 -2.11 -48.17 20.64
N ALA A 789 -2.42 -47.32 21.63
CA ALA A 789 -2.16 -47.57 23.04
C ALA A 789 -3.49 -47.81 23.77
N LEU A 790 -3.54 -48.86 24.59
CA LEU A 790 -4.65 -49.12 25.52
C LEU A 790 -4.47 -48.31 26.82
N PHE A 791 -5.52 -48.21 27.65
CA PHE A 791 -5.45 -47.53 28.95
C PHE A 791 -4.41 -48.10 29.91
N ASP A 792 -4.06 -49.38 29.81
CA ASP A 792 -2.98 -50.00 30.60
C ASP A 792 -1.58 -49.73 30.00
N GLY A 793 -1.49 -49.00 28.89
CA GLY A 793 -0.25 -48.70 28.17
C GLY A 793 0.27 -49.82 27.28
N THR A 794 -0.47 -50.92 27.10
CA THR A 794 -0.16 -51.94 26.09
C THR A 794 -0.19 -51.31 24.70
N LEU A 795 0.86 -51.56 23.93
CA LEU A 795 0.96 -51.16 22.53
C LEU A 795 0.38 -52.26 21.65
N VAL A 796 -0.59 -51.93 20.81
CA VAL A 796 -1.21 -52.85 19.85
C VAL A 796 -0.97 -52.37 18.41
N LEU A 797 -0.81 -53.30 17.48
CA LEU A 797 -0.78 -53.05 16.04
C LEU A 797 -2.21 -53.09 15.48
N CYS A 798 -2.55 -52.15 14.61
CA CYS A 798 -3.85 -52.10 13.93
C CYS A 798 -3.71 -52.62 12.49
N GLU A 799 -4.26 -53.80 12.22
CA GLU A 799 -4.19 -54.50 10.95
C GLU A 799 -5.38 -54.09 10.05
N ILE A 800 -5.21 -52.99 9.31
CA ILE A 800 -6.24 -52.41 8.43
C ILE A 800 -6.18 -52.86 6.96
N GLU A 801 -5.11 -53.56 6.56
CA GLU A 801 -4.94 -54.14 5.22
C GLU A 801 -4.94 -55.67 5.31
N GLY A 802 -6.13 -56.27 5.25
CA GLY A 802 -6.36 -57.70 5.41
C GLY A 802 -7.80 -58.11 5.10
N PRO A 803 -8.16 -59.40 5.27
CA PRO A 803 -9.53 -59.85 5.10
C PRO A 803 -10.45 -59.27 6.19
N ASP A 804 -11.58 -58.73 5.74
CA ASP A 804 -12.65 -58.12 6.55
C ASP A 804 -13.14 -59.07 7.67
N PRO A 805 -13.28 -58.64 8.94
CA PRO A 805 -13.08 -57.27 9.46
C PRO A 805 -11.65 -56.97 9.97
N PRO A 806 -11.22 -55.69 9.95
CA PRO A 806 -9.94 -55.22 10.54
C PRO A 806 -9.79 -55.57 12.02
N LYS A 807 -8.55 -55.78 12.49
CA LYS A 807 -8.26 -56.27 13.85
C LYS A 807 -7.10 -55.56 14.52
N THR A 808 -7.01 -55.69 15.84
CA THR A 808 -5.84 -55.32 16.62
C THR A 808 -5.04 -56.56 17.06
N SER A 809 -3.73 -56.42 17.26
CA SER A 809 -2.87 -57.48 17.81
C SER A 809 -1.87 -56.94 18.85
N ASP A 810 -1.70 -57.65 19.96
CA ASP A 810 -0.79 -57.27 21.05
C ASP A 810 0.67 -57.20 20.54
N TYR A 811 1.30 -56.02 20.66
CA TYR A 811 2.64 -55.77 20.12
C TYR A 811 3.71 -55.74 21.22
N ALA A 812 3.47 -54.98 22.29
CA ALA A 812 4.36 -54.88 23.45
C ALA A 812 3.63 -54.44 24.73
N LEU A 813 4.11 -54.95 25.87
CA LEU A 813 3.65 -54.57 27.22
C LEU A 813 4.02 -53.11 27.57
N PRO A 814 3.31 -52.48 28.53
CA PRO A 814 3.61 -51.12 28.98
C PRO A 814 5.00 -50.96 29.63
N PRO A 815 5.55 -49.71 29.70
CA PRO A 815 6.80 -49.43 30.41
C PRO A 815 6.65 -49.40 31.94
N PHE A 816 5.42 -49.26 32.46
CA PHE A 816 5.11 -48.99 33.86
C PHE A 816 3.73 -49.59 34.23
N GLU A 817 3.48 -49.81 35.51
CA GLU A 817 2.13 -50.12 36.00
C GLU A 817 1.30 -48.81 36.00
N VAL A 818 0.24 -48.76 35.20
CA VAL A 818 -0.67 -47.61 35.12
C VAL A 818 -1.53 -47.54 36.38
N GLN A 819 -1.50 -46.41 37.10
CA GLN A 819 -2.26 -46.19 38.33
C GLN A 819 -3.69 -45.67 38.09
N GLY A 820 -4.08 -45.47 36.83
CA GLY A 820 -5.42 -45.11 36.38
C GLY A 820 -5.66 -43.60 36.25
N TRP A 821 -4.61 -42.79 36.38
CA TRP A 821 -4.66 -41.31 36.34
C TRP A 821 -3.69 -40.70 35.30
N GLU A 822 -3.08 -41.54 34.49
CA GLU A 822 -2.14 -41.18 33.44
C GLU A 822 -2.84 -40.96 32.09
N ARG A 823 -2.42 -39.92 31.35
CA ARG A 823 -2.71 -39.79 29.92
C ARG A 823 -1.52 -40.29 29.11
N ILE A 824 -1.77 -41.23 28.20
CA ILE A 824 -0.77 -41.74 27.28
C ILE A 824 -0.92 -41.04 25.92
N TYR A 825 0.21 -40.60 25.36
CA TYR A 825 0.31 -40.10 24.00
C TYR A 825 1.37 -40.89 23.22
N LEU A 826 1.06 -41.30 22.00
CA LEU A 826 2.02 -41.91 21.07
C LEU A 826 2.53 -40.85 20.08
N VAL A 827 3.85 -40.77 19.92
CA VAL A 827 4.49 -39.68 19.16
C VAL A 827 5.60 -40.23 18.28
N GLU A 828 5.57 -39.94 16.98
CA GLU A 828 6.73 -40.12 16.10
C GLU A 828 7.74 -39.00 16.36
N SER A 829 9.02 -39.38 16.49
CA SER A 829 10.11 -38.44 16.75
C SER A 829 11.39 -38.92 16.09
N ALA A 830 11.80 -38.25 15.00
CA ALA A 830 13.07 -38.48 14.31
C ALA A 830 13.30 -39.93 13.83
N GLY A 831 12.25 -40.64 13.41
CA GLY A 831 12.30 -42.03 12.97
C GLY A 831 12.13 -43.06 14.10
N GLU A 832 11.76 -42.60 15.29
CA GLU A 832 11.55 -43.38 16.51
C GLU A 832 10.10 -43.25 17.00
N LEU A 833 9.59 -44.30 17.66
CA LEU A 833 8.28 -44.29 18.31
C LEU A 833 8.47 -43.99 19.80
N TRP A 834 7.85 -42.92 20.30
CA TRP A 834 7.86 -42.53 21.70
C TRP A 834 6.46 -42.66 22.31
N MET A 835 6.42 -43.00 23.60
CA MET A 835 5.24 -42.97 24.46
C MET A 835 5.45 -41.91 25.54
N VAL A 836 4.56 -40.93 25.61
CA VAL A 836 4.55 -39.89 26.63
C VAL A 836 3.45 -40.22 27.63
N SER A 837 3.81 -40.39 28.89
CA SER A 837 2.87 -40.50 30.01
C SER A 837 2.78 -39.15 30.73
N ARG A 838 1.58 -38.61 30.89
CA ARG A 838 1.27 -37.38 31.66
C ARG A 838 0.53 -37.78 32.92
N THR A 839 1.14 -37.57 34.08
CA THR A 839 0.49 -37.85 35.37
C THR A 839 -0.44 -36.70 35.73
N ILE A 840 -1.73 -36.98 35.93
CA ILE A 840 -2.74 -35.98 36.30
C ILE A 840 -3.23 -36.26 37.73
N ARG A 841 -3.48 -35.20 38.50
CA ARG A 841 -4.16 -35.29 39.80
C ARG A 841 -5.53 -34.63 39.74
N ARG A 842 -6.52 -35.32 40.31
CA ARG A 842 -7.84 -34.79 40.66
C ARG A 842 -7.80 -34.20 42.07
N GLY A 843 -8.33 -33.00 42.26
CA GLY A 843 -8.58 -32.42 43.59
C GLY A 843 -9.75 -33.10 44.30
N GLU A 844 -9.68 -33.22 45.64
CA GLU A 844 -10.81 -33.63 46.48
C GLU A 844 -11.43 -32.41 47.17
N GLY A 845 -12.74 -32.22 47.06
CA GLY A 845 -13.47 -31.12 47.72
C GLY A 845 -14.52 -30.46 46.81
N TYR A 846 -14.97 -29.26 47.20
CA TYR A 846 -15.92 -28.44 46.43
C TYR A 846 -15.30 -27.74 45.20
N GLU A 847 -13.97 -27.73 45.09
CA GLU A 847 -13.24 -27.24 43.91
C GLU A 847 -12.59 -28.44 43.20
N LEU A 848 -13.31 -29.01 42.24
CA LEU A 848 -12.80 -30.10 41.39
C LEU A 848 -11.85 -29.53 40.32
N TYR A 849 -10.57 -29.39 40.70
CA TYR A 849 -9.51 -29.00 39.77
C TYR A 849 -8.79 -30.21 39.16
N TYR A 850 -8.42 -30.05 37.90
CA TYR A 850 -7.53 -30.93 37.15
C TYR A 850 -6.15 -30.28 37.06
N LYS A 851 -5.09 -31.03 37.36
CA LYS A 851 -3.73 -30.51 37.26
C LYS A 851 -2.72 -31.57 36.89
N THR A 852 -1.86 -31.24 35.94
CA THR A 852 -0.70 -32.05 35.56
C THR A 852 0.37 -31.97 36.64
N LEU A 853 0.89 -33.14 37.05
CA LEU A 853 1.97 -33.26 38.02
C LEU A 853 3.34 -33.41 37.33
N GLY A 854 3.39 -33.97 36.13
CA GLY A 854 4.61 -34.14 35.36
C GLY A 854 4.41 -35.04 34.14
N PHE A 855 5.50 -35.23 33.40
CA PHE A 855 5.54 -36.10 32.23
C PHE A 855 6.72 -37.08 32.35
N VAL A 856 6.54 -38.28 31.80
CA VAL A 856 7.60 -39.27 31.60
C VAL A 856 7.56 -39.72 30.14
N VAL A 857 8.71 -39.73 29.47
CA VAL A 857 8.81 -40.10 28.06
C VAL A 857 9.58 -41.41 27.94
N TYR A 858 9.08 -42.33 27.12
CA TYR A 858 9.70 -43.61 26.81
C TYR A 858 9.91 -43.75 25.32
N LYS A 859 11.09 -44.23 24.92
CA LYS A 859 11.41 -44.62 23.56
C LYS A 859 11.19 -46.12 23.38
N PHE A 860 10.57 -46.51 22.27
CA PHE A 860 10.39 -47.92 21.94
C PHE A 860 11.58 -48.49 21.14
N ASP A 861 12.11 -49.62 21.59
CA ASP A 861 13.06 -50.45 20.84
C ASP A 861 12.30 -51.60 20.15
N PHE A 862 12.14 -51.49 18.84
CA PHE A 862 11.50 -52.50 17.99
C PHE A 862 12.25 -53.84 17.94
N SER A 863 13.57 -53.85 18.18
CA SER A 863 14.39 -55.06 18.16
C SER A 863 14.26 -55.85 19.46
N ALA A 864 14.19 -55.16 20.59
CA ALA A 864 14.02 -55.76 21.92
C ALA A 864 12.54 -55.91 22.33
N ARG A 865 11.61 -55.27 21.62
CA ARG A 865 10.20 -55.03 22.00
C ARG A 865 10.07 -54.48 23.42
N LYS A 866 10.87 -53.48 23.75
CA LYS A 866 10.95 -52.88 25.09
C LYS A 866 10.97 -51.38 25.05
N TRP A 867 10.46 -50.79 26.12
CA TRP A 867 10.51 -49.35 26.38
C TRP A 867 11.77 -48.99 27.17
N THR A 868 12.40 -47.87 26.81
CA THR A 868 13.51 -47.26 27.55
C THR A 868 13.12 -45.82 27.89
N GLN A 869 13.20 -45.42 29.15
CA GLN A 869 12.89 -44.06 29.57
C GLN A 869 13.89 -43.05 28.98
N LEU A 870 13.39 -41.93 28.45
CA LEU A 870 14.16 -40.76 28.08
C LEU A 870 14.15 -39.75 29.24
N LEU A 871 15.32 -39.20 29.56
CA LEU A 871 15.48 -38.15 30.58
C LEU A 871 15.51 -36.74 29.96
N ASP A 872 15.80 -36.64 28.67
CA ASP A 872 15.80 -35.41 27.89
C ASP A 872 15.31 -35.67 26.45
N LEU A 873 14.92 -34.59 25.76
CA LEU A 873 14.46 -34.57 24.37
C LEU A 873 15.51 -33.98 23.40
N GLY A 874 16.73 -33.71 23.87
CA GLY A 874 17.79 -33.06 23.08
C GLY A 874 17.39 -31.70 22.48
N ASP A 875 17.62 -31.54 21.16
CA ASP A 875 17.30 -30.32 20.39
C ASP A 875 15.80 -30.17 20.06
N ARG A 876 14.96 -31.07 20.58
CA ARG A 876 13.54 -31.17 20.22
C ARG A 876 12.63 -30.54 21.26
N THR A 877 11.40 -30.32 20.83
CA THR A 877 10.25 -29.98 21.66
C THR A 877 9.08 -30.86 21.25
N LEU A 878 8.21 -31.17 22.21
CA LEU A 878 7.06 -32.06 22.00
C LEU A 878 5.78 -31.28 22.28
N PHE A 879 4.81 -31.40 21.39
CA PHE A 879 3.45 -30.91 21.58
C PHE A 879 2.57 -32.11 21.90
N ALA A 880 1.92 -32.11 23.06
CA ALA A 880 1.05 -33.18 23.53
C ALA A 880 -0.41 -32.68 23.59
N GLY A 881 -1.37 -33.48 23.11
CA GLY A 881 -2.78 -33.14 23.25
C GLY A 881 -3.75 -34.15 22.67
N ASP A 882 -4.99 -34.12 23.18
CA ASP A 882 -6.07 -35.10 22.91
C ASP A 882 -6.58 -35.17 21.45
N SER A 883 -5.96 -34.46 20.50
CA SER A 883 -6.26 -34.61 19.06
C SER A 883 -5.05 -35.05 18.25
N TYR A 884 -3.89 -34.46 18.53
CA TYR A 884 -2.67 -34.67 17.77
C TYR A 884 -1.46 -34.33 18.63
N SER A 885 -0.49 -35.24 18.70
CA SER A 885 0.79 -35.03 19.37
C SER A 885 1.93 -35.12 18.36
N ILE A 886 2.93 -34.24 18.48
CA ILE A 886 4.04 -34.13 17.51
C ILE A 886 5.35 -33.74 18.20
N SER A 887 6.46 -34.32 17.74
CA SER A 887 7.81 -33.95 18.14
C SER A 887 8.51 -33.19 17.02
N LEU A 888 8.98 -31.97 17.27
CA LEU A 888 9.65 -31.10 16.29
C LEU A 888 11.02 -30.63 16.82
N LYS A 889 11.92 -30.22 15.94
CA LYS A 889 13.13 -29.50 16.36
C LYS A 889 12.74 -28.13 16.89
N ALA A 890 13.23 -27.76 18.07
CA ALA A 890 12.81 -26.53 18.73
C ALA A 890 13.19 -25.27 17.93
N ALA A 891 14.34 -25.30 17.23
CA ALA A 891 14.79 -24.22 16.35
C ALA A 891 13.87 -24.00 15.15
N ASP A 892 13.35 -25.07 14.54
CA ASP A 892 12.48 -25.00 13.36
C ASP A 892 11.11 -24.37 13.68
N VAL A 893 10.71 -24.38 14.96
CA VAL A 893 9.44 -23.81 15.46
C VAL A 893 9.58 -22.65 16.45
N ASN A 894 10.78 -22.09 16.60
CA ASN A 894 11.08 -21.02 17.56
C ASN A 894 10.56 -21.29 19.00
N CYS A 895 10.71 -22.52 19.48
CA CYS A 895 10.30 -22.96 20.81
C CYS A 895 11.53 -23.31 21.68
N LYS A 896 11.31 -23.61 22.97
CA LYS A 896 12.38 -24.04 23.89
C LYS A 896 12.74 -25.51 23.62
N THR A 897 14.03 -25.83 23.55
CA THR A 897 14.54 -27.22 23.55
C THR A 897 14.19 -27.92 24.86
N ASN A 898 14.02 -29.24 24.84
CA ASN A 898 13.75 -30.06 26.03
C ASN A 898 12.47 -29.67 26.81
N ASN A 899 11.45 -29.20 26.11
CA ASN A 899 10.17 -28.76 26.67
C ASN A 899 8.98 -29.46 26.00
N ILE A 900 7.97 -29.79 26.81
CA ILE A 900 6.68 -30.38 26.41
C ILE A 900 5.58 -29.32 26.52
N TYR A 901 4.96 -28.98 25.42
CA TYR A 901 3.86 -28.03 25.27
C TYR A 901 2.55 -28.82 25.29
N PHE A 902 1.68 -28.63 26.28
CA PHE A 902 0.51 -29.50 26.49
C PHE A 902 -0.82 -28.74 26.55
N THR A 903 -1.88 -29.38 26.05
CA THR A 903 -3.26 -28.85 26.06
C THR A 903 -4.08 -29.28 27.27
N ASP A 904 -5.24 -28.64 27.43
CA ASP A 904 -6.25 -28.99 28.42
C ASP A 904 -7.07 -30.17 27.89
N ASP A 905 -6.76 -31.36 28.41
CA ASP A 905 -7.24 -32.66 27.94
C ASP A 905 -8.28 -33.27 28.92
N CYS A 906 -9.00 -32.42 29.67
CA CYS A 906 -10.03 -32.86 30.62
C CYS A 906 -11.45 -32.52 30.17
N TRP A 907 -12.23 -33.56 29.86
CA TRP A 907 -13.58 -33.44 29.30
C TRP A 907 -14.70 -33.71 30.30
N TYR A 908 -14.43 -34.54 31.31
CA TYR A 908 -15.45 -35.13 32.19
C TYR A 908 -16.16 -34.15 33.13
N TYR A 909 -15.60 -32.95 33.36
CA TYR A 909 -16.04 -32.02 34.41
C TYR A 909 -16.41 -30.63 33.86
N TRP A 910 -16.83 -30.59 32.59
CA TRP A 910 -17.17 -29.35 31.89
C TRP A 910 -18.30 -28.55 32.56
N GLU A 911 -19.28 -29.22 33.15
CA GLU A 911 -20.43 -28.57 33.80
C GLU A 911 -20.11 -27.96 35.18
N GLU A 912 -19.09 -28.48 35.87
CA GLU A 912 -18.66 -27.97 37.18
C GLU A 912 -17.64 -26.82 37.05
N CYS A 913 -17.22 -26.53 35.82
CA CYS A 913 -16.21 -25.54 35.46
C CYS A 913 -16.73 -24.09 35.33
N GLU A 914 -18.03 -23.85 35.51
CA GLU A 914 -18.63 -22.51 35.43
C GLU A 914 -18.03 -21.49 36.42
N LEU A 915 -17.36 -21.95 37.48
CA LEU A 915 -16.74 -21.13 38.53
C LEU A 915 -15.30 -20.66 38.23
N GLY A 916 -14.76 -20.89 37.03
CA GLY A 916 -13.47 -20.29 36.61
C GLY A 916 -12.20 -21.08 36.96
N GLY A 917 -12.29 -22.36 37.35
CA GLY A 917 -11.13 -23.23 37.58
C GLY A 917 -10.20 -23.33 36.34
N GLY A 918 -8.92 -22.97 36.51
CA GLY A 918 -8.00 -22.70 35.40
C GLY A 918 -7.71 -23.89 34.47
N HIS A 919 -7.32 -23.56 33.23
CA HIS A 919 -6.91 -24.53 32.21
C HIS A 919 -5.65 -25.32 32.62
N ASP A 920 -5.69 -26.64 32.52
CA ASP A 920 -4.50 -27.49 32.71
C ASP A 920 -3.70 -27.58 31.40
N MET A 921 -3.08 -26.45 31.02
CA MET A 921 -2.21 -26.31 29.85
C MET A 921 -0.98 -25.46 30.16
N GLY A 922 0.13 -25.72 29.48
CA GLY A 922 1.37 -25.00 29.72
C GLY A 922 2.58 -25.64 29.05
N ILE A 923 3.76 -25.23 29.50
CA ILE A 923 5.05 -25.79 29.09
C ILE A 923 5.64 -26.52 30.28
N PHE A 924 5.90 -27.82 30.15
CA PHE A 924 6.68 -28.60 31.10
C PHE A 924 8.13 -28.69 30.62
N ASN A 925 9.06 -28.25 31.46
CA ASN A 925 10.49 -28.33 31.19
C ASN A 925 11.04 -29.65 31.76
N MET A 926 11.56 -30.52 30.90
CA MET A 926 12.05 -31.86 31.28
C MET A 926 13.34 -31.83 32.11
N GLU A 927 14.15 -30.77 32.00
CA GLU A 927 15.42 -30.63 32.74
C GLU A 927 15.17 -30.15 34.18
N THR A 928 14.33 -29.13 34.34
CA THR A 928 14.05 -28.51 35.65
C THR A 928 12.85 -29.11 36.36
N MET A 929 12.03 -29.92 35.68
CA MET A 929 10.75 -30.46 36.16
C MET A 929 9.76 -29.36 36.59
N THR A 930 9.80 -28.20 35.91
CA THR A 930 8.95 -27.03 36.21
C THR A 930 7.90 -26.76 35.14
N PHE A 931 6.85 -26.02 35.51
CA PHE A 931 5.78 -25.61 34.63
C PHE A 931 5.83 -24.09 34.37
N ASP A 932 5.91 -23.68 33.10
CA ASP A 932 5.63 -22.32 32.66
C ASP A 932 4.19 -22.22 32.10
N SER A 933 3.60 -21.02 32.16
CA SER A 933 2.29 -20.74 31.58
C SER A 933 2.38 -20.35 30.09
N HIS A 934 1.37 -20.75 29.32
CA HIS A 934 1.09 -20.16 28.01
C HIS A 934 0.26 -18.88 28.16
N TYR A 935 0.83 -17.72 27.80
CA TYR A 935 0.06 -16.47 27.76
C TYR A 935 -0.92 -16.47 26.58
N LEU A 936 -2.16 -16.83 26.90
CA LEU A 936 -3.35 -16.74 26.07
C LEU A 936 -4.34 -15.86 26.85
N GLY A 937 -4.90 -14.83 26.21
CA GLY A 937 -5.77 -13.85 26.89
C GLY A 937 -7.12 -14.43 27.34
N ASP A 938 -8.04 -13.56 27.75
CA ASP A 938 -9.32 -13.86 28.40
C ASP A 938 -10.39 -14.56 27.53
N ASP A 939 -10.00 -15.49 26.64
CA ASP A 939 -10.92 -16.30 25.85
C ASP A 939 -11.75 -17.23 26.73
N CYS A 940 -13.05 -16.96 26.79
CA CYS A 940 -14.03 -17.72 27.55
C CYS A 940 -14.13 -19.20 27.10
N ARG A 941 -14.60 -20.05 28.01
CA ARG A 941 -14.94 -21.45 27.73
C ARG A 941 -16.06 -21.54 26.67
N SER A 942 -15.86 -22.36 25.63
CA SER A 942 -16.94 -22.79 24.74
C SER A 942 -17.15 -24.31 24.82
N PRO A 943 -18.39 -24.81 24.99
CA PRO A 943 -18.68 -26.24 25.06
C PRO A 943 -18.44 -26.98 23.73
N PHE A 944 -18.28 -26.23 22.63
CA PHE A 944 -18.27 -26.79 21.29
C PHE A 944 -16.89 -27.25 20.80
N SER A 945 -15.77 -26.80 21.39
CA SER A 945 -14.44 -27.33 21.04
C SER A 945 -13.37 -26.93 22.06
N PRO A 946 -12.46 -27.85 22.46
CA PRO A 946 -11.31 -27.52 23.29
C PRO A 946 -10.25 -26.76 22.49
N ARG A 947 -9.13 -26.43 23.14
CA ARG A 947 -7.92 -25.97 22.46
C ARG A 947 -7.11 -27.17 21.94
N THR A 948 -6.83 -27.20 20.64
CA THR A 948 -6.33 -28.39 19.92
C THR A 948 -5.16 -28.03 19.00
N TRP A 949 -4.16 -28.90 18.89
CA TRP A 949 -3.06 -28.73 17.92
C TRP A 949 -3.48 -29.00 16.47
N ILE A 950 -2.95 -28.20 15.55
CA ILE A 950 -2.97 -28.42 14.11
C ILE A 950 -1.66 -27.90 13.49
N THR A 951 -1.19 -28.51 12.41
CA THR A 951 -0.10 -27.96 11.59
C THR A 951 -0.66 -27.60 10.21
N PRO A 952 -1.16 -26.37 9.99
CA PRO A 952 -1.90 -26.02 8.78
C PRO A 952 -1.08 -26.23 7.49
N ARG A 953 -1.70 -26.86 6.48
CA ARG A 953 -1.13 -27.14 5.17
C ARG A 953 -2.17 -26.88 4.09
N PHE A 954 -1.74 -26.47 2.90
CA PHE A 954 -2.64 -26.20 1.78
C PHE A 954 -2.98 -27.46 0.94
N ALA A 955 -2.08 -28.45 0.96
CA ALA A 955 -2.22 -29.72 0.24
C ALA A 955 -3.23 -30.68 0.91
#